data_AF-A0A536VLN9-F1
#
_entry.id   AF-A0A536VLN9-F1
#
_cell.length_a   1.000
_cell.length_b   1.000
_cell.length_c   1.000
_cell.angle_alpha   90.00
_cell.angle_beta   90.00
_cell.angle_gamma   90.00
#
_symmetry.space_group_name_H-M   'P 1'
#
loop_
_entity.id
_entity.type
_entity.pdbx_description
1 polymer ?
#
loop_
_entity_poly.entity_id
_entity_poly.type
_entity_poly.pdbx_seq_one_letter_code
_entity_poly.pdbx_strand_id
1 'polypeptide(L)'
;MKVALAQINATVGDLDGNAKKIIDCARRAHAEGARVVLTPELSLCGYPPEDLLMRPAFMQGCAQALVDCAEALADLAGLHVVVGHPHQFGERGDVRSKSVTVQRRFNAASVLTGGRVSATYCKRELPNYQVFDERRYFASGRDAGQGPVVFDVDGLKFGINICEDAWFDEPPRAAKAAGADVLCVINASPFHLGKLSEREDRMQACVRDVGLPLLFVHLTGGQDEVVFDGASFALDAAGRVAARAPLFEDALTLVDVSASAVSGPIAPVPEFEAQAWAALVTGVRDYIAKNGFPGAIIGLSGGIDSALVLAIAVDALGADKVRTVMMPSPYTADISWIDARDMAQRLGVRYDEISIAPMFDAFKRSLAEEFAGLKEDTTEENIQARVRGTLLMALSNKHGAIVLTTGNKSEMATGYCTLYGDMAGGFAVIKDVSKTLVYRLANWKNRQPNGGKGEIIPPRIITRPPSAELRLDQTDQDSLPEYEQLDGILQRYMEEDQSIDDIIAAGFDAADVERVTRLIKINEYKRRQAPVGIRITHRAVGRDWRRKPLPRRPMKQITAIVKPFKLEEVREALAEVGVTGLTVTEVKGFGRQKGHTELYRGAEYVVDFLPKVKVEVVVKDADLDRSIEAIVKAAKTGKIGDGKIFVTAIEQVVRIRTGEINEDAV
;
A
#
# COMPACT_ATOMS: atom_id res chain seq x y z
N MET A 1 0.64 -41.72 5.57
CA MET A 1 0.87 -41.05 6.87
C MET A 1 -0.02 -39.84 6.96
N LYS A 2 -0.61 -39.55 8.11
CA LYS A 2 -1.43 -38.36 8.28
C LYS A 2 -0.59 -37.16 8.74
N VAL A 3 -0.73 -36.04 8.06
CA VAL A 3 -0.05 -34.76 8.35
C VAL A 3 -1.10 -33.68 8.57
N ALA A 4 -0.87 -32.78 9.52
CA ALA A 4 -1.74 -31.65 9.80
C ALA A 4 -1.11 -30.34 9.33
N LEU A 5 -1.85 -29.56 8.55
CA LEU A 5 -1.52 -28.19 8.19
C LEU A 5 -2.24 -27.26 9.17
N ALA A 6 -1.51 -26.68 10.11
CA ALA A 6 -2.06 -25.78 11.12
C ALA A 6 -2.03 -24.34 10.59
N GLN A 7 -3.12 -23.93 9.93
CA GLN A 7 -3.35 -22.55 9.53
C GLN A 7 -3.84 -21.76 10.74
N ILE A 8 -2.96 -20.93 11.31
CA ILE A 8 -3.24 -20.19 12.55
C ILE A 8 -3.08 -18.69 12.36
N ASN A 9 -3.88 -17.93 13.11
CA ASN A 9 -3.76 -16.49 13.23
C ASN A 9 -2.82 -16.12 14.38
N ALA A 10 -1.52 -16.01 14.11
CA ALA A 10 -0.54 -15.59 15.10
C ALA A 10 -0.59 -14.06 15.34
N THR A 11 -0.29 -13.65 16.57
CA THR A 11 -0.22 -12.23 16.95
C THR A 11 1.24 -11.84 17.15
N VAL A 12 1.71 -10.78 16.49
CA VAL A 12 3.09 -10.33 16.62
C VAL A 12 3.41 -9.98 18.08
N GLY A 13 4.43 -10.62 18.64
CA GLY A 13 4.92 -10.36 20.00
C GLY A 13 4.24 -11.15 21.12
N ASP A 14 3.07 -11.75 20.89
CA ASP A 14 2.35 -12.57 21.88
C ASP A 14 2.88 -14.01 21.90
N LEU A 15 4.07 -14.20 22.48
CA LEU A 15 4.75 -15.50 22.46
C LEU A 15 3.94 -16.60 23.15
N ASP A 16 3.35 -16.30 24.32
CA ASP A 16 2.57 -17.25 25.10
C ASP A 16 1.27 -17.65 24.37
N GLY A 17 0.55 -16.67 23.83
CA GLY A 17 -0.68 -16.91 23.06
C GLY A 17 -0.43 -17.71 21.79
N ASN A 18 0.66 -17.42 21.07
CA ASN A 18 1.06 -18.15 19.88
C ASN A 18 1.52 -19.57 20.20
N ALA A 19 2.35 -19.75 21.24
CA ALA A 19 2.76 -21.05 21.75
C ALA A 19 1.55 -21.92 22.10
N LYS A 20 0.59 -21.36 22.83
CA LYS A 20 -0.67 -22.03 23.18
C LYS A 20 -1.43 -22.48 21.93
N LYS A 21 -1.59 -21.62 20.92
CA LYS A 21 -2.27 -21.98 19.65
C LYS A 21 -1.57 -23.15 18.96
N ILE A 22 -0.25 -23.15 18.92
CA ILE A 22 0.56 -24.24 18.33
C ILE A 22 0.35 -25.54 19.11
N ILE A 23 0.43 -25.49 20.44
CA ILE A 23 0.25 -26.66 21.31
C ILE A 23 -1.16 -27.24 21.18
N ASP A 24 -2.20 -26.39 21.19
CA ASP A 24 -3.59 -26.80 21.06
C ASP A 24 -3.84 -27.46 19.69
N CYS A 25 -3.28 -26.90 18.61
CA CYS A 25 -3.34 -27.50 17.27
C CYS A 25 -2.62 -28.86 17.23
N ALA A 26 -1.43 -28.96 17.82
CA ALA A 26 -0.64 -30.18 17.84
C ALA A 26 -1.36 -31.31 18.61
N ARG A 27 -1.96 -30.99 19.76
CA ARG A 27 -2.75 -31.94 20.57
C ARG A 27 -3.98 -32.44 19.81
N ARG A 28 -4.73 -31.55 19.16
CA ARG A 28 -5.87 -31.91 18.31
C ARG A 28 -5.44 -32.82 17.15
N ALA A 29 -4.38 -32.43 16.43
CA ALA A 29 -3.85 -33.20 15.31
C ALA A 29 -3.41 -34.61 15.74
N HIS A 30 -2.71 -34.72 16.87
CA HIS A 30 -2.29 -36.01 17.43
C HIS A 30 -3.48 -36.89 17.81
N ALA A 31 -4.51 -36.32 18.45
CA ALA A 31 -5.74 -37.04 18.78
C ALA A 31 -6.46 -37.58 17.52
N GLU A 32 -6.33 -36.90 16.39
CA GLU A 32 -6.85 -37.32 15.09
C GLU A 32 -5.88 -38.23 14.30
N GLY A 33 -4.76 -38.62 14.90
CA GLY A 33 -3.79 -39.58 14.37
C GLY A 33 -2.72 -38.98 13.44
N ALA A 34 -2.54 -37.66 13.43
CA ALA A 34 -1.44 -37.03 12.69
C ALA A 34 -0.09 -37.36 13.34
N ARG A 35 0.93 -37.57 12.50
CA ARG A 35 2.32 -37.80 12.93
C ARG A 35 3.24 -36.61 12.68
N VAL A 36 2.82 -35.69 11.81
CA VAL A 36 3.51 -34.43 11.53
C VAL A 36 2.49 -33.28 11.61
N VAL A 37 2.90 -32.17 12.22
CA VAL A 37 2.15 -30.92 12.24
C VAL A 37 3.05 -29.83 11.69
N LEU A 38 2.59 -29.12 10.67
CA LEU A 38 3.28 -27.98 10.10
C LEU A 38 2.60 -26.70 10.57
N THR A 39 3.36 -25.73 11.08
CA THR A 39 2.86 -24.39 11.41
C THR A 39 3.46 -23.34 10.46
N PRO A 40 2.88 -22.13 10.38
CA PRO A 40 3.35 -21.10 9.46
C PRO A 40 4.76 -20.56 9.76
N GLU A 41 5.29 -19.80 8.82
CA GLU A 41 6.55 -19.06 8.98
C GLU A 41 6.46 -18.08 10.17
N LEU A 42 7.50 -18.06 11.01
CA LEU A 42 7.57 -17.26 12.25
C LEU A 42 6.32 -17.36 13.16
N SER A 43 5.57 -18.46 13.07
CA SER A 43 4.31 -18.64 13.80
C SER A 43 4.41 -18.46 15.31
N LEU A 44 5.58 -18.75 15.91
CA LEU A 44 5.79 -18.61 17.35
C LEU A 44 5.78 -17.13 17.80
N CYS A 45 6.26 -16.23 16.96
CA CYS A 45 6.36 -14.80 17.30
C CYS A 45 5.43 -13.90 16.50
N GLY A 46 4.72 -14.45 15.51
CA GLY A 46 3.93 -13.70 14.53
C GLY A 46 4.78 -13.10 13.42
N TYR A 47 4.13 -12.72 12.31
CA TYR A 47 4.78 -12.13 11.14
C TYR A 47 3.99 -10.92 10.60
N PRO A 48 4.67 -9.83 10.16
CA PRO A 48 6.09 -9.52 10.34
C PRO A 48 6.38 -8.86 11.70
N PRO A 49 7.40 -9.29 12.47
CA PRO A 49 7.77 -8.65 13.75
C PRO A 49 8.69 -7.44 13.61
N GLU A 50 9.18 -7.15 12.41
CA GLU A 50 10.03 -6.00 12.09
C GLU A 50 11.23 -5.83 13.05
N ASP A 51 11.46 -4.60 13.53
CA ASP A 51 12.60 -4.24 14.39
C ASP A 51 12.57 -4.92 15.78
N LEU A 52 11.50 -5.64 16.17
CA LEU A 52 11.53 -6.50 17.36
C LEU A 52 12.62 -7.58 17.23
N LEU A 53 12.88 -8.06 16.02
CA LEU A 53 13.97 -9.00 15.74
C LEU A 53 15.35 -8.45 16.10
N MET A 54 15.48 -7.12 16.18
CA MET A 54 16.71 -6.46 16.59
C MET A 54 16.88 -6.35 18.11
N ARG A 55 15.88 -6.75 18.91
CA ARG A 55 15.91 -6.68 20.37
C ARG A 55 16.42 -8.02 20.94
N PRO A 56 17.55 -8.04 21.67
CA PRO A 56 18.05 -9.28 22.27
C PRO A 56 17.05 -9.98 23.19
N ALA A 57 16.31 -9.22 24.00
CA ALA A 57 15.29 -9.76 24.89
C ALA A 57 14.15 -10.48 24.13
N PHE A 58 13.76 -9.97 22.95
CA PHE A 58 12.76 -10.61 22.11
C PHE A 58 13.26 -11.93 21.54
N MET A 59 14.51 -11.96 21.04
CA MET A 59 15.14 -13.18 20.55
C MET A 59 15.30 -14.24 21.65
N GLN A 60 15.68 -13.83 22.87
CA GLN A 60 15.74 -14.71 24.04
C GLN A 60 14.37 -15.26 24.42
N GLY A 61 13.35 -14.40 24.44
CA GLY A 61 11.96 -14.82 24.67
C GLY A 61 11.48 -15.84 23.65
N CYS A 62 11.76 -15.63 22.35
CA CYS A 62 11.41 -16.58 21.30
C CYS A 62 12.14 -17.93 21.48
N ALA A 63 13.42 -17.90 21.86
CA ALA A 63 14.19 -19.12 22.12
C ALA A 63 13.64 -19.91 23.32
N GLN A 64 13.28 -19.22 24.41
CA GLN A 64 12.67 -19.84 25.58
C GLN A 64 11.29 -20.42 25.25
N ALA A 65 10.43 -19.65 24.58
CA ALA A 65 9.09 -20.10 24.18
C ALA A 65 9.14 -21.35 23.27
N LEU A 66 10.17 -21.49 22.44
CA LEU A 66 10.37 -22.70 21.63
C LEU A 66 10.71 -23.93 22.48
N VAL A 67 11.56 -23.75 23.50
CA VAL A 67 11.91 -24.82 24.46
C VAL A 67 10.67 -25.21 25.24
N ASP A 68 9.94 -24.24 25.79
CA ASP A 68 8.71 -24.47 26.54
C ASP A 68 7.65 -25.18 25.69
N CYS A 69 7.51 -24.79 24.41
CA CYS A 69 6.66 -25.50 23.45
C CYS A 69 7.09 -26.96 23.26
N ALA A 70 8.38 -27.22 23.14
CA ALA A 70 8.89 -28.58 22.94
C ALA A 70 8.58 -29.44 24.17
N GLU A 71 8.87 -28.94 25.37
CA GLU A 71 8.59 -29.61 26.65
C GLU A 71 7.09 -29.88 26.84
N ALA A 72 6.23 -28.89 26.51
CA ALA A 72 4.78 -29.02 26.60
C ALA A 72 4.19 -30.04 25.61
N LEU A 73 4.95 -30.49 24.61
CA LEU A 73 4.57 -31.50 23.62
C LEU A 73 5.27 -32.86 23.86
N ALA A 74 6.04 -33.00 24.95
CA ALA A 74 6.80 -34.21 25.24
C ALA A 74 5.94 -35.46 25.42
N ASP A 75 4.68 -35.31 25.83
CA ASP A 75 3.72 -36.40 26.03
C ASP A 75 3.10 -36.93 24.73
N LEU A 76 3.26 -36.22 23.60
CA LEU A 76 2.71 -36.61 22.30
C LEU A 76 3.69 -37.54 21.55
N ALA A 77 3.77 -38.78 22.01
CA ALA A 77 4.72 -39.76 21.50
C ALA A 77 4.64 -39.96 19.98
N GLY A 78 5.78 -39.80 19.30
CA GLY A 78 5.89 -40.02 17.85
C GLY A 78 5.36 -38.87 16.98
N LEU A 79 4.89 -37.77 17.57
CA LEU A 79 4.53 -36.55 16.86
C LEU A 79 5.76 -35.69 16.57
N HIS A 80 5.82 -35.14 15.36
CA HIS A 80 6.80 -34.13 14.96
C HIS A 80 6.07 -32.82 14.65
N VAL A 81 6.46 -31.73 15.31
CA VAL A 81 5.86 -30.42 15.07
C VAL A 81 6.90 -29.48 14.48
N VAL A 82 6.67 -28.98 13.28
CA VAL A 82 7.52 -27.99 12.62
C VAL A 82 7.03 -26.60 13.00
N VAL A 83 7.84 -25.86 13.75
CA VAL A 83 7.52 -24.53 14.26
C VAL A 83 8.39 -23.46 13.61
N GLY A 84 7.77 -22.45 13.00
CA GLY A 84 8.46 -21.25 12.51
C GLY A 84 8.81 -20.29 13.64
N HIS A 85 10.07 -19.86 13.74
CA HIS A 85 10.55 -18.91 14.76
C HIS A 85 11.85 -18.21 14.32
N PRO A 86 12.20 -17.05 14.90
CA PRO A 86 13.51 -16.46 14.67
C PRO A 86 14.56 -17.23 15.46
N HIS A 87 15.75 -17.44 14.87
CA HIS A 87 16.83 -18.23 15.48
C HIS A 87 18.16 -17.47 15.48
N GLN A 88 19.02 -17.83 16.43
CA GLN A 88 20.40 -17.35 16.50
C GLN A 88 21.28 -18.47 17.07
N PHE A 89 22.40 -18.76 16.41
CA PHE A 89 23.37 -19.73 16.91
C PHE A 89 24.31 -19.11 17.95
N GLY A 90 24.32 -19.68 19.16
CA GLY A 90 25.19 -19.27 20.26
C GLY A 90 24.86 -17.89 20.86
N GLU A 91 25.66 -17.48 21.86
CA GLU A 91 25.41 -16.25 22.64
C GLU A 91 25.80 -14.95 21.91
N ARG A 92 26.58 -15.03 20.84
CA ARG A 92 27.06 -13.85 20.11
C ARG A 92 25.99 -13.36 19.13
N GLY A 93 25.28 -12.29 19.52
CA GLY A 93 24.35 -11.57 18.65
C GLY A 93 25.03 -10.88 17.45
N ASP A 94 24.28 -10.02 16.76
CA ASP A 94 24.79 -9.22 15.64
C ASP A 94 26.13 -8.55 15.98
N VAL A 95 27.06 -8.54 15.02
CA VAL A 95 28.27 -7.72 15.16
C VAL A 95 27.89 -6.28 14.83
N ARG A 96 27.86 -5.40 15.83
CA ARG A 96 27.59 -3.97 15.65
C ARG A 96 28.82 -3.13 15.96
N SER A 97 29.28 -2.38 14.98
CA SER A 97 30.26 -1.30 15.12
C SER A 97 29.65 0.02 14.67
N LYS A 98 30.37 1.14 14.84
CA LYS A 98 29.92 2.46 14.35
C LYS A 98 29.70 2.50 12.84
N SER A 99 30.31 1.58 12.08
CA SER A 99 30.33 1.61 10.62
C SER A 99 29.72 0.37 9.96
N VAL A 100 29.58 -0.74 10.69
CA VAL A 100 29.16 -2.03 10.13
C VAL A 100 28.23 -2.75 11.11
N THR A 101 27.12 -3.26 10.58
CA THR A 101 26.26 -4.24 11.26
C THR A 101 26.27 -5.54 10.45
N VAL A 102 26.60 -6.66 11.07
CA VAL A 102 26.50 -8.00 10.47
C VAL A 102 25.42 -8.78 11.21
N GLN A 103 24.34 -9.10 10.50
CA GLN A 103 23.23 -9.89 11.01
C GLN A 103 23.71 -11.32 11.30
N ARG A 104 23.31 -11.87 12.46
CA ARG A 104 23.57 -13.28 12.83
C ARG A 104 22.31 -14.04 13.23
N ARG A 105 21.16 -13.48 12.88
CA ARG A 105 19.84 -14.08 13.09
C ARG A 105 19.36 -14.75 11.82
N PHE A 106 18.48 -15.73 11.99
CA PHE A 106 17.88 -16.49 10.90
C PHE A 106 16.36 -16.51 11.05
N ASN A 107 15.66 -16.46 9.93
CA ASN A 107 14.28 -16.92 9.85
C ASN A 107 14.33 -18.44 9.75
N ALA A 108 13.76 -19.14 10.74
CA ALA A 108 14.01 -20.56 10.93
C ALA A 108 12.74 -21.37 11.16
N ALA A 109 12.87 -22.67 10.92
CA ALA A 109 11.86 -23.67 11.19
C ALA A 109 12.50 -24.83 11.97
N SER A 110 12.01 -25.10 13.18
CA SER A 110 12.54 -26.17 14.03
C SER A 110 11.57 -27.34 14.16
N VAL A 111 12.10 -28.56 14.17
CA VAL A 111 11.33 -29.79 14.35
C VAL A 111 11.35 -30.19 15.82
N LEU A 112 10.20 -30.12 16.47
CA LEU A 112 10.00 -30.51 17.87
C LEU A 112 9.52 -31.95 17.94
N THR A 113 10.19 -32.78 18.75
CA THR A 113 9.80 -34.18 18.98
C THR A 113 10.37 -34.68 20.31
N GLY A 114 9.57 -35.41 21.08
CA GLY A 114 9.99 -36.00 22.36
C GLY A 114 10.56 -34.98 23.37
N GLY A 115 9.94 -33.80 23.49
CA GLY A 115 10.34 -32.79 24.47
C GLY A 115 11.50 -31.89 24.06
N ARG A 116 12.02 -32.00 22.83
CA ARG A 116 13.24 -31.29 22.40
C ARG A 116 13.19 -30.84 20.95
N VAL A 117 14.06 -29.88 20.61
CA VAL A 117 14.36 -29.51 19.23
C VAL A 117 15.29 -30.56 18.63
N SER A 118 14.90 -31.18 17.51
CA SER A 118 15.66 -32.23 16.84
C SER A 118 16.45 -31.74 15.62
N ALA A 119 15.95 -30.73 14.93
CA ALA A 119 16.60 -30.10 13.78
C ALA A 119 16.09 -28.66 13.61
N THR A 120 16.90 -27.81 12.99
CA THR A 120 16.56 -26.41 12.69
C THR A 120 17.00 -26.05 11.28
N TYR A 121 16.04 -25.69 10.43
CA TYR A 121 16.27 -25.18 9.09
C TYR A 121 16.33 -23.65 9.12
N CYS A 122 17.22 -23.04 8.33
CA CYS A 122 17.32 -21.60 8.17
C CYS A 122 16.97 -21.21 6.73
N LYS A 123 16.06 -20.25 6.57
CA LYS A 123 15.60 -19.73 5.26
C LYS A 123 16.79 -19.32 4.39
N ARG A 124 16.80 -19.73 3.13
CA ARG A 124 17.93 -19.54 2.21
C ARG A 124 17.72 -18.30 1.35
N GLU A 125 16.51 -18.09 0.84
CA GLU A 125 16.15 -16.95 0.01
C GLU A 125 15.43 -15.90 0.86
N LEU A 126 16.04 -14.71 1.00
CA LEU A 126 15.52 -13.61 1.81
C LEU A 126 14.92 -12.53 0.89
N PRO A 127 13.57 -12.39 0.84
CA PRO A 127 12.92 -11.37 0.04
C PRO A 127 13.23 -9.96 0.58
N ASN A 128 13.50 -9.04 -0.33
CA ASN A 128 13.83 -7.64 0.00
C ASN A 128 13.24 -6.66 -1.03
N TYR A 129 11.99 -6.91 -1.40
CA TYR A 129 11.20 -6.16 -2.37
C TYR A 129 9.76 -6.03 -1.86
N GLN A 130 9.00 -5.07 -2.40
CA GLN A 130 7.63 -4.76 -1.96
C GLN A 130 7.57 -4.50 -0.43
N VAL A 131 6.79 -5.29 0.30
CA VAL A 131 6.57 -5.20 1.75
C VAL A 131 7.67 -5.92 2.57
N PHE A 132 8.57 -6.65 1.93
CA PHE A 132 9.60 -7.44 2.62
C PHE A 132 10.93 -6.69 2.70
N ASP A 133 11.50 -6.65 3.91
CA ASP A 133 12.84 -6.11 4.18
C ASP A 133 13.68 -7.18 4.95
N GLU A 134 13.57 -8.48 4.62
CA GLU A 134 14.16 -9.56 5.44
C GLU A 134 15.69 -9.50 5.53
N ARG A 135 16.37 -8.97 4.51
CA ARG A 135 17.84 -8.80 4.54
C ARG A 135 18.29 -7.75 5.56
N ARG A 136 17.38 -6.90 6.05
CA ARG A 136 17.64 -6.02 7.20
C ARG A 136 17.82 -6.84 8.48
N TYR A 137 17.03 -7.90 8.64
CA TYR A 137 16.85 -8.60 9.91
C TYR A 137 17.66 -9.89 10.02
N PHE A 138 17.75 -10.65 8.92
CA PHE A 138 18.25 -12.01 8.87
C PHE A 138 19.45 -12.16 7.94
N ALA A 139 20.29 -13.15 8.24
CA ALA A 139 21.29 -13.69 7.33
C ALA A 139 20.70 -14.88 6.55
N SER A 140 21.13 -15.06 5.29
CA SER A 140 20.74 -16.23 4.52
C SER A 140 21.35 -17.49 5.15
N GLY A 141 20.53 -18.54 5.31
CA GLY A 141 21.01 -19.85 5.72
C GLY A 141 22.09 -20.38 4.78
N ARG A 142 21.96 -20.14 3.46
CA ARG A 142 22.96 -20.56 2.46
C ARG A 142 24.30 -19.85 2.69
N ASP A 143 24.27 -18.53 2.82
CA ASP A 143 25.49 -17.72 2.99
C ASP A 143 26.18 -17.99 4.34
N ALA A 144 25.42 -18.41 5.34
CA ALA A 144 25.91 -18.85 6.64
C ALA A 144 26.36 -20.32 6.68
N GLY A 145 26.42 -21.00 5.53
CA GLY A 145 26.87 -22.39 5.42
C GLY A 145 25.92 -23.44 5.99
N GLN A 146 24.64 -23.11 6.17
CA GLN A 146 23.62 -24.05 6.64
C GLN A 146 23.10 -24.91 5.47
N GLY A 147 23.03 -26.22 5.70
CA GLY A 147 22.54 -27.20 4.74
C GLY A 147 21.01 -27.28 4.67
N PRO A 148 20.44 -28.00 3.68
CA PRO A 148 19.04 -28.40 3.72
C PRO A 148 18.75 -29.29 4.94
N VAL A 149 17.52 -29.26 5.43
CA VAL A 149 17.07 -30.10 6.56
C VAL A 149 15.99 -31.04 6.08
N VAL A 150 16.22 -32.34 6.34
CA VAL A 150 15.29 -33.42 6.08
C VAL A 150 15.13 -34.22 7.38
N PHE A 151 13.90 -34.51 7.79
CA PHE A 151 13.61 -35.34 8.95
C PHE A 151 12.77 -36.56 8.54
N ASP A 152 13.02 -37.69 9.20
CA ASP A 152 12.37 -38.97 8.91
C ASP A 152 11.27 -39.23 9.95
N VAL A 153 10.07 -39.58 9.47
CA VAL A 153 8.98 -40.06 10.31
C VAL A 153 8.47 -41.36 9.72
N ASP A 154 8.63 -42.46 10.46
CA ASP A 154 8.22 -43.82 10.08
C ASP A 154 8.65 -44.22 8.65
N GLY A 155 9.84 -43.79 8.20
CA GLY A 155 10.41 -44.11 6.88
C GLY A 155 10.02 -43.16 5.75
N LEU A 156 9.21 -42.13 6.00
CA LEU A 156 8.89 -41.06 5.05
C LEU A 156 9.68 -39.80 5.40
N LYS A 157 10.42 -39.24 4.43
CA LYS A 157 11.34 -38.12 4.66
C LYS A 157 10.76 -36.79 4.22
N PHE A 158 10.76 -35.82 5.12
CA PHE A 158 10.20 -34.49 4.93
C PHE A 158 11.30 -33.45 4.83
N GLY A 159 11.41 -32.77 3.69
CA GLY A 159 12.31 -31.64 3.47
C GLY A 159 11.66 -30.32 3.86
N ILE A 160 12.39 -29.43 4.54
CA ILE A 160 11.85 -28.15 5.00
C ILE A 160 12.31 -27.02 4.09
N ASN A 161 11.35 -26.18 3.68
CA ASN A 161 11.58 -24.90 3.02
C ASN A 161 10.72 -23.81 3.70
N ILE A 162 11.14 -22.56 3.62
CA ILE A 162 10.39 -21.43 4.17
C ILE A 162 10.06 -20.46 3.03
N CYS A 163 8.76 -20.31 2.75
CA CYS A 163 8.18 -19.27 1.91
C CYS A 163 8.93 -19.07 0.58
N GLU A 164 9.64 -17.95 0.46
CA GLU A 164 10.43 -17.54 -0.70
C GLU A 164 11.37 -18.64 -1.22
N ASP A 165 11.83 -19.56 -0.37
CA ASP A 165 12.67 -20.70 -0.79
C ASP A 165 12.03 -21.51 -1.93
N ALA A 166 10.70 -21.71 -1.90
CA ALA A 166 9.99 -22.48 -2.91
C ALA A 166 9.69 -21.68 -4.20
N TRP A 167 9.99 -20.38 -4.22
CA TRP A 167 9.92 -19.53 -5.40
C TRP A 167 11.18 -19.60 -6.26
N PHE A 168 12.25 -20.21 -5.76
CA PHE A 168 13.50 -20.43 -6.46
C PHE A 168 13.79 -21.92 -6.61
N ASP A 169 14.61 -22.27 -7.61
CA ASP A 169 14.83 -23.66 -7.96
C ASP A 169 15.81 -24.39 -7.02
N GLU A 170 16.77 -23.67 -6.42
CA GLU A 170 17.82 -24.30 -5.62
C GLU A 170 17.32 -24.93 -4.31
N PRO A 171 16.53 -24.24 -3.46
CA PRO A 171 16.16 -24.80 -2.15
C PRO A 171 15.33 -26.09 -2.23
N PRO A 172 14.32 -26.22 -3.11
CA PRO A 172 13.58 -27.48 -3.29
C PRO A 172 14.47 -28.60 -3.84
N ARG A 173 15.37 -28.31 -4.80
CA ARG A 173 16.32 -29.29 -5.33
C ARG A 173 17.32 -29.75 -4.29
N ALA A 174 17.78 -28.85 -3.40
CA ALA A 174 18.67 -29.19 -2.30
C ALA A 174 18.00 -30.14 -1.29
N ALA A 175 16.73 -29.90 -0.95
CA ALA A 175 15.95 -30.81 -0.10
C ALA A 175 15.78 -32.20 -0.76
N LYS A 176 15.47 -32.26 -2.07
CA LYS A 176 15.44 -33.51 -2.83
C LYS A 176 16.79 -34.23 -2.82
N ALA A 177 17.89 -33.52 -3.07
CA ALA A 177 19.23 -34.10 -3.07
C ALA A 177 19.64 -34.64 -1.69
N ALA A 178 19.14 -34.04 -0.60
CA ALA A 178 19.28 -34.55 0.76
C ALA A 178 18.37 -35.75 1.07
N GLY A 179 17.53 -36.18 0.12
CA GLY A 179 16.71 -37.38 0.21
C GLY A 179 15.28 -37.15 0.70
N ALA A 180 14.73 -35.94 0.56
CA ALA A 180 13.32 -35.69 0.86
C ALA A 180 12.37 -36.45 -0.10
N ASP A 181 11.34 -37.06 0.46
CA ASP A 181 10.22 -37.65 -0.28
C ASP A 181 9.05 -36.66 -0.42
N VAL A 182 8.92 -35.72 0.52
CA VAL A 182 7.85 -34.71 0.58
C VAL A 182 8.47 -33.36 0.93
N LEU A 183 8.05 -32.28 0.26
CA LEU A 183 8.45 -30.92 0.60
C LEU A 183 7.42 -30.26 1.54
N CYS A 184 7.90 -29.73 2.65
CA CYS A 184 7.12 -28.95 3.61
C CYS A 184 7.52 -27.48 3.49
N VAL A 185 6.60 -26.65 3.00
CA VAL A 185 6.81 -25.21 2.84
C VAL A 185 5.95 -24.48 3.87
N ILE A 186 6.60 -23.80 4.82
CA ILE A 186 5.92 -22.95 5.80
C ILE A 186 5.96 -21.48 5.35
N ASN A 187 4.86 -20.75 5.46
CA ASN A 187 4.70 -19.46 4.78
C ASN A 187 4.05 -18.39 5.65
N ALA A 188 4.44 -17.13 5.42
CA ALA A 188 3.71 -15.92 5.79
C ALA A 188 3.76 -14.92 4.62
N SER A 189 2.99 -15.22 3.57
CA SER A 189 2.95 -14.45 2.32
C SER A 189 1.74 -13.50 2.32
N PRO A 190 1.91 -12.17 2.36
CA PRO A 190 0.79 -11.22 2.41
C PRO A 190 -0.15 -11.35 1.21
N PHE A 191 -1.44 -11.23 1.46
CA PHE A 191 -2.50 -11.26 0.46
C PHE A 191 -2.40 -10.07 -0.51
N HIS A 192 -2.75 -10.33 -1.76
CA HIS A 192 -3.34 -9.38 -2.67
C HIS A 192 -4.31 -10.15 -3.58
N LEU A 193 -5.19 -9.42 -4.24
CA LEU A 193 -6.11 -9.99 -5.21
C LEU A 193 -5.33 -10.74 -6.30
N GLY A 194 -5.79 -11.95 -6.63
CA GLY A 194 -5.15 -12.85 -7.60
C GLY A 194 -3.98 -13.70 -7.05
N LYS A 195 -3.48 -13.44 -5.84
CA LYS A 195 -2.26 -14.10 -5.33
C LYS A 195 -2.40 -15.61 -5.11
N LEU A 196 -3.59 -16.11 -4.77
CA LEU A 196 -3.79 -17.54 -4.56
C LEU A 196 -3.43 -18.36 -5.80
N SER A 197 -3.92 -17.94 -6.97
CA SER A 197 -3.62 -18.60 -8.24
C SER A 197 -2.13 -18.56 -8.56
N GLU A 198 -1.48 -17.42 -8.35
CA GLU A 198 -0.03 -17.27 -8.54
C GLU A 198 0.77 -18.23 -7.63
N ARG A 199 0.37 -18.37 -6.36
CA ARG A 199 0.99 -19.32 -5.42
C ARG A 199 0.80 -20.76 -5.88
N GLU A 200 -0.43 -21.15 -6.23
CA GLU A 200 -0.70 -22.50 -6.74
C GLU A 200 0.15 -22.77 -7.98
N ASP A 201 0.16 -21.88 -8.98
CA ASP A 201 0.92 -22.03 -10.23
C ASP A 201 2.44 -22.16 -9.99
N ARG A 202 3.03 -21.31 -9.13
CA ARG A 202 4.47 -21.40 -8.81
C ARG A 202 4.81 -22.70 -8.09
N MET A 203 3.98 -23.11 -7.12
CA MET A 203 4.20 -24.36 -6.39
C MET A 203 3.99 -25.59 -7.28
N GLN A 204 3.07 -25.55 -8.24
CA GLN A 204 2.94 -26.59 -9.26
C GLN A 204 4.20 -26.69 -10.13
N ALA A 205 4.76 -25.56 -10.54
CA ALA A 205 6.02 -25.55 -11.30
C ALA A 205 7.18 -26.13 -10.46
N CYS A 206 7.26 -25.78 -9.17
CA CYS A 206 8.23 -26.35 -8.23
C CYS A 206 8.08 -27.88 -8.11
N VAL A 207 6.86 -28.37 -7.89
CA VAL A 207 6.56 -29.80 -7.82
C VAL A 207 6.93 -30.52 -9.10
N ARG A 208 6.64 -29.96 -10.28
CA ARG A 208 7.01 -30.58 -11.56
C ARG A 208 8.53 -30.65 -11.76
N ASP A 209 9.28 -29.68 -11.25
CA ASP A 209 10.74 -29.66 -11.32
C ASP A 209 11.38 -30.71 -10.39
N VAL A 210 10.93 -30.76 -9.12
CA VAL A 210 11.49 -31.71 -8.15
C VAL A 210 10.85 -33.10 -8.18
N GLY A 211 9.63 -33.24 -8.70
CA GLY A 211 8.87 -34.50 -8.69
C GLY A 211 8.50 -35.00 -7.29
N LEU A 212 8.38 -34.12 -6.30
CA LEU A 212 7.98 -34.44 -4.92
C LEU A 212 6.62 -33.83 -4.61
N PRO A 213 5.73 -34.51 -3.86
CA PRO A 213 4.57 -33.86 -3.26
C PRO A 213 4.96 -32.68 -2.38
N LEU A 214 4.08 -31.68 -2.29
CA LEU A 214 4.33 -30.44 -1.56
C LEU A 214 3.20 -30.13 -0.59
N LEU A 215 3.55 -29.84 0.65
CA LEU A 215 2.66 -29.40 1.72
C LEU A 215 2.92 -27.93 2.02
N PHE A 216 1.94 -27.07 1.73
CA PHE A 216 2.01 -25.63 1.90
C PHE A 216 1.15 -25.20 3.08
N VAL A 217 1.78 -24.84 4.21
CA VAL A 217 1.08 -24.24 5.35
C VAL A 217 1.31 -22.75 5.40
N HIS A 218 0.25 -22.00 5.65
CA HIS A 218 0.24 -20.55 5.52
C HIS A 218 -0.45 -19.87 6.70
N LEU A 219 0.09 -18.73 7.11
CA LEU A 219 -0.51 -17.86 8.12
C LEU A 219 -1.87 -17.32 7.63
N THR A 220 -2.77 -17.06 8.56
CA THR A 220 -4.04 -16.35 8.31
C THR A 220 -4.16 -15.16 9.27
N GLY A 221 -5.00 -14.18 8.95
CA GLY A 221 -5.26 -13.02 9.82
C GLY A 221 -4.56 -11.73 9.40
N GLY A 222 -4.93 -10.61 10.03
CA GLY A 222 -4.39 -9.28 9.79
C GLY A 222 -3.21 -8.93 10.72
N GLN A 223 -2.23 -8.22 10.20
CA GLN A 223 -1.14 -7.58 10.95
C GLN A 223 -0.86 -6.20 10.34
N ASP A 224 -1.21 -5.15 11.06
CA ASP A 224 -1.09 -3.76 10.61
C ASP A 224 -1.71 -3.53 9.22
N GLU A 225 -0.91 -3.26 8.19
CA GLU A 225 -1.41 -3.07 6.81
C GLU A 225 -1.62 -4.38 6.04
N VAL A 226 -0.95 -5.46 6.43
CA VAL A 226 -0.98 -6.71 5.68
C VAL A 226 -2.04 -7.66 6.23
N VAL A 227 -2.65 -8.42 5.32
CA VAL A 227 -3.55 -9.52 5.67
C VAL A 227 -2.97 -10.79 5.08
N PHE A 228 -3.03 -11.88 5.83
CA PHE A 228 -2.70 -13.21 5.39
C PHE A 228 -3.99 -13.98 5.16
N ASP A 229 -4.14 -14.55 3.98
CA ASP A 229 -5.35 -15.21 3.53
C ASP A 229 -5.42 -16.68 3.92
N GLY A 230 -4.34 -17.27 4.47
CA GLY A 230 -4.31 -18.69 4.76
C GLY A 230 -4.35 -19.50 3.46
N ALA A 231 -5.47 -20.19 3.20
CA ALA A 231 -5.62 -21.08 2.05
C ALA A 231 -4.52 -22.15 1.96
N SER A 232 -4.04 -22.65 3.10
CA SER A 232 -3.04 -23.72 3.16
C SER A 232 -3.45 -24.88 2.25
N PHE A 233 -2.54 -25.41 1.45
CA PHE A 233 -2.88 -26.39 0.42
C PHE A 233 -1.82 -27.48 0.30
N ALA A 234 -2.17 -28.56 -0.39
CA ALA A 234 -1.23 -29.62 -0.70
C ALA A 234 -1.32 -30.01 -2.17
N LEU A 235 -0.17 -30.30 -2.76
CA LEU A 235 -0.01 -30.75 -4.13
C LEU A 235 0.50 -32.20 -4.14
N ASP A 236 -0.07 -33.04 -5.01
CA ASP A 236 0.50 -34.35 -5.31
C ASP A 236 1.77 -34.25 -6.16
N ALA A 237 2.47 -35.35 -6.41
CA ALA A 237 3.71 -35.34 -7.21
C ALA A 237 3.52 -34.92 -8.68
N ALA A 238 2.29 -34.85 -9.18
CA ALA A 238 1.96 -34.35 -10.53
C ALA A 238 1.67 -32.83 -10.53
N GLY A 239 1.66 -32.20 -9.36
CA GLY A 239 1.31 -30.79 -9.21
C GLY A 239 -0.19 -30.54 -9.29
N ARG A 240 -1.04 -31.48 -8.87
CA ARG A 240 -2.49 -31.26 -8.74
C ARG A 240 -2.84 -30.90 -7.30
N VAL A 241 -3.74 -29.93 -7.12
CA VAL A 241 -4.25 -29.55 -5.79
C VAL A 241 -5.06 -30.71 -5.23
N ALA A 242 -4.56 -31.29 -4.13
CA ALA A 242 -5.12 -32.47 -3.47
C ALA A 242 -5.79 -32.15 -2.12
N ALA A 243 -5.50 -30.98 -1.55
CA ALA A 243 -6.16 -30.44 -0.37
C ALA A 243 -6.06 -28.90 -0.37
N ARG A 244 -7.05 -28.22 0.21
CA ARG A 244 -7.06 -26.76 0.40
C ARG A 244 -7.90 -26.38 1.63
N ALA A 245 -7.34 -25.56 2.50
CA ALA A 245 -7.99 -24.94 3.64
C ALA A 245 -8.85 -23.74 3.21
N PRO A 246 -9.86 -23.33 4.01
CA PRO A 246 -10.60 -22.10 3.77
C PRO A 246 -9.69 -20.86 3.82
N LEU A 247 -10.11 -19.80 3.13
CA LEU A 247 -9.45 -18.50 3.17
C LEU A 247 -9.89 -17.72 4.42
N PHE A 248 -8.99 -16.92 4.99
CA PHE A 248 -9.26 -15.95 6.07
C PHE A 248 -9.82 -16.54 7.38
N GLU A 249 -9.65 -17.85 7.60
CA GLU A 249 -10.13 -18.58 8.77
C GLU A 249 -9.00 -19.39 9.42
N ASP A 250 -9.05 -19.58 10.73
CA ASP A 250 -8.19 -20.58 11.41
C ASP A 250 -8.63 -21.98 11.00
N ALA A 251 -7.70 -22.83 10.60
CA ALA A 251 -8.01 -24.18 10.12
C ALA A 251 -6.94 -25.20 10.50
N LEU A 252 -7.37 -26.41 10.85
CA LEU A 252 -6.50 -27.56 11.00
C LEU A 252 -6.85 -28.58 9.90
N THR A 253 -6.10 -28.55 8.80
CA THR A 253 -6.38 -29.39 7.64
C THR A 253 -5.56 -30.67 7.72
N LEU A 254 -6.23 -31.82 7.84
CA LEU A 254 -5.59 -33.13 7.83
C LEU A 254 -5.47 -33.65 6.40
N VAL A 255 -4.27 -34.10 6.05
CA VAL A 255 -3.97 -34.69 4.75
C VAL A 255 -3.29 -36.04 4.92
N ASP A 256 -3.66 -36.99 4.08
CA ASP A 256 -2.98 -38.27 3.96
C ASP A 256 -1.89 -38.14 2.91
N VAL A 257 -0.66 -38.50 3.28
CA VAL A 257 0.56 -38.28 2.50
C VAL A 257 1.34 -39.59 2.36
N SER A 258 1.83 -39.83 1.15
CA SER A 258 2.85 -40.82 0.80
C SER A 258 3.90 -40.17 -0.10
N ALA A 259 4.95 -40.91 -0.46
CA ALA A 259 6.00 -40.40 -1.36
C ALA A 259 5.48 -40.02 -2.76
N SER A 260 4.29 -40.47 -3.17
CA SER A 260 3.74 -40.23 -4.51
C SER A 260 2.35 -39.60 -4.53
N ALA A 261 1.61 -39.65 -3.43
CA ALA A 261 0.21 -39.22 -3.38
C ALA A 261 -0.09 -38.37 -2.15
N VAL A 262 -1.00 -37.43 -2.33
CA VAL A 262 -1.61 -36.64 -1.26
C VAL A 262 -3.12 -36.65 -1.45
N SER A 263 -3.89 -36.64 -0.36
CA SER A 263 -5.34 -36.46 -0.38
C SER A 263 -5.83 -35.74 0.87
N GLY A 264 -6.82 -34.86 0.72
CA GLY A 264 -7.51 -34.20 1.83
C GLY A 264 -8.73 -33.41 1.35
N PRO A 265 -9.38 -32.64 2.23
CA PRO A 265 -10.49 -31.79 1.86
C PRO A 265 -10.02 -30.61 1.00
N ILE A 266 -10.85 -30.20 0.04
CA ILE A 266 -10.58 -29.05 -0.85
C ILE A 266 -11.69 -28.02 -0.64
N ALA A 267 -11.36 -26.92 0.05
CA ALA A 267 -12.25 -25.77 0.16
C ALA A 267 -12.39 -25.05 -1.20
N PRO A 268 -13.61 -24.57 -1.54
CA PRO A 268 -13.82 -23.78 -2.76
C PRO A 268 -13.10 -22.44 -2.68
N VAL A 269 -12.66 -21.92 -3.82
CA VAL A 269 -12.10 -20.57 -3.91
C VAL A 269 -13.26 -19.57 -4.05
N PRO A 270 -13.40 -18.58 -3.16
CA PRO A 270 -14.42 -17.54 -3.28
C PRO A 270 -14.22 -16.69 -4.53
N GLU A 271 -15.29 -16.04 -4.99
CA GLU A 271 -15.19 -15.06 -6.08
C GLU A 271 -14.36 -13.82 -5.68
N PHE A 272 -13.97 -13.03 -6.68
CA PHE A 272 -13.05 -11.90 -6.51
C PHE A 272 -13.51 -10.90 -5.43
N GLU A 273 -14.76 -10.45 -5.48
CA GLU A 273 -15.33 -9.52 -4.52
C GLU A 273 -15.42 -10.12 -3.11
N ALA A 274 -15.72 -11.43 -3.00
CA ALA A 274 -15.77 -12.12 -1.72
C ALA A 274 -14.39 -12.20 -1.04
N GLN A 275 -13.33 -12.41 -1.82
CA GLN A 275 -11.95 -12.38 -1.32
C GLN A 275 -11.56 -10.99 -0.83
N ALA A 276 -11.85 -9.94 -1.61
CA ALA A 276 -11.60 -8.56 -1.22
C ALA A 276 -12.35 -8.21 0.07
N TRP A 277 -13.64 -8.54 0.17
CA TRP A 277 -14.44 -8.30 1.36
C TRP A 277 -13.88 -9.00 2.59
N ALA A 278 -13.57 -10.29 2.48
CA ALA A 278 -13.03 -11.08 3.59
C ALA A 278 -11.67 -10.54 4.06
N ALA A 279 -10.81 -10.09 3.15
CA ALA A 279 -9.55 -9.44 3.52
C ALA A 279 -9.79 -8.15 4.33
N LEU A 280 -10.74 -7.30 3.90
CA LEU A 280 -11.08 -6.06 4.59
C LEU A 280 -11.68 -6.33 5.98
N VAL A 281 -12.60 -7.30 6.08
CA VAL A 281 -13.21 -7.71 7.35
C VAL A 281 -12.16 -8.27 8.32
N THR A 282 -11.27 -9.15 7.84
CA THR A 282 -10.19 -9.72 8.65
C THR A 282 -9.21 -8.66 9.13
N GLY A 283 -8.81 -7.73 8.25
CA GLY A 283 -7.93 -6.62 8.64
C GLY A 283 -8.54 -5.73 9.73
N VAL A 284 -9.82 -5.36 9.61
CA VAL A 284 -10.51 -4.57 10.65
C VAL A 284 -10.64 -5.34 11.97
N ARG A 285 -11.10 -6.58 11.90
CA ARG A 285 -11.30 -7.44 13.08
C ARG A 285 -10.00 -7.59 13.86
N ASP A 286 -8.93 -7.93 13.18
CA ASP A 286 -7.65 -8.24 13.82
C ASP A 286 -6.93 -6.99 14.29
N TYR A 287 -6.98 -5.88 13.53
CA TYR A 287 -6.40 -4.63 14.00
C TYR A 287 -7.04 -4.16 15.31
N ILE A 288 -8.36 -4.29 15.44
CA ILE A 288 -9.09 -3.90 16.66
C ILE A 288 -8.86 -4.89 17.80
N ALA A 289 -8.97 -6.19 17.53
CA ALA A 289 -8.84 -7.22 18.55
C ALA A 289 -7.41 -7.34 19.09
N LYS A 290 -6.40 -7.37 18.22
CA LYS A 290 -4.98 -7.53 18.62
C LYS A 290 -4.44 -6.31 19.38
N ASN A 291 -4.98 -5.12 19.13
CA ASN A 291 -4.63 -3.91 19.87
C ASN A 291 -5.53 -3.66 21.10
N GLY A 292 -6.54 -4.50 21.36
CA GLY A 292 -7.41 -4.40 22.54
C GLY A 292 -8.39 -3.22 22.52
N PHE A 293 -8.79 -2.73 21.34
CA PHE A 293 -9.78 -1.67 21.23
C PHE A 293 -11.19 -2.18 21.55
N PRO A 294 -12.02 -1.42 22.29
CA PRO A 294 -13.37 -1.84 22.68
C PRO A 294 -14.40 -1.79 21.53
N GLY A 295 -14.10 -1.03 20.46
CA GLY A 295 -15.00 -0.84 19.32
C GLY A 295 -14.47 0.21 18.34
N ALA A 296 -15.32 0.61 17.39
CA ALA A 296 -15.00 1.54 16.32
C ALA A 296 -15.98 2.72 16.23
N ILE A 297 -15.48 3.88 15.81
CA ILE A 297 -16.23 5.10 15.50
C ILE A 297 -16.03 5.44 14.03
N ILE A 298 -17.11 5.75 13.32
CA ILE A 298 -17.11 6.08 11.90
C ILE A 298 -17.86 7.40 11.69
N GLY A 299 -17.25 8.33 10.95
CA GLY A 299 -17.97 9.48 10.42
C GLY A 299 -18.82 9.06 9.23
N LEU A 300 -20.14 9.16 9.32
CA LEU A 300 -21.04 8.87 8.20
C LEU A 300 -21.34 10.15 7.44
N SER A 301 -20.97 10.20 6.16
CA SER A 301 -21.28 11.32 5.26
C SER A 301 -22.57 11.13 4.47
N GLY A 302 -23.09 9.90 4.41
CA GLY A 302 -24.14 9.52 3.45
C GLY A 302 -23.58 9.13 2.07
N GLY A 303 -22.27 9.24 1.86
CA GLY A 303 -21.57 8.76 0.67
C GLY A 303 -21.19 7.28 0.73
N ILE A 304 -20.91 6.72 -0.44
CA ILE A 304 -20.64 5.28 -0.61
C ILE A 304 -19.44 4.76 0.18
N ASP A 305 -18.39 5.56 0.35
CA ASP A 305 -17.17 5.11 1.03
C ASP A 305 -17.42 4.87 2.52
N SER A 306 -18.07 5.82 3.19
CA SER A 306 -18.45 5.69 4.60
C SER A 306 -19.47 4.57 4.83
N ALA A 307 -20.38 4.36 3.87
CA ALA A 307 -21.31 3.25 3.86
C ALA A 307 -20.58 1.90 3.78
N LEU A 308 -19.65 1.75 2.83
CA LEU A 308 -18.87 0.53 2.67
C LEU A 308 -18.08 0.20 3.95
N VAL A 309 -17.38 1.19 4.51
CA VAL A 309 -16.61 1.02 5.76
C VAL A 309 -17.52 0.61 6.92
N LEU A 310 -18.72 1.19 7.04
CA LEU A 310 -19.69 0.80 8.05
C LEU A 310 -20.11 -0.66 7.90
N ALA A 311 -20.45 -1.10 6.68
CA ALA A 311 -20.85 -2.48 6.44
C ALA A 311 -19.71 -3.48 6.76
N ILE A 312 -18.46 -3.15 6.40
CA ILE A 312 -17.28 -3.95 6.75
C ILE A 312 -17.07 -4.01 8.27
N ALA A 313 -17.18 -2.87 8.95
CA ALA A 313 -16.97 -2.79 10.40
C ALA A 313 -18.00 -3.61 11.18
N VAL A 314 -19.25 -3.63 10.73
CA VAL A 314 -20.31 -4.45 11.35
C VAL A 314 -20.06 -5.95 11.13
N ASP A 315 -19.67 -6.37 9.93
CA ASP A 315 -19.30 -7.76 9.65
C ASP A 315 -18.04 -8.19 10.44
N ALA A 316 -17.13 -7.26 10.72
CA ALA A 316 -15.89 -7.53 11.46
C ALA A 316 -16.10 -7.62 12.98
N LEU A 317 -16.90 -6.72 13.56
CA LEU A 317 -16.95 -6.49 15.01
C LEU A 317 -18.30 -6.81 15.65
N GLY A 318 -19.38 -6.84 14.87
CA GLY A 318 -20.74 -6.78 15.37
C GLY A 318 -21.25 -5.33 15.52
N ALA A 319 -22.56 -5.14 15.35
CA ALA A 319 -23.20 -3.81 15.38
C ALA A 319 -23.10 -3.12 16.76
N ASP A 320 -23.01 -3.89 17.84
CA ASP A 320 -22.89 -3.43 19.22
C ASP A 320 -21.58 -2.69 19.50
N LYS A 321 -20.53 -2.98 18.72
CA LYS A 321 -19.20 -2.38 18.85
C LYS A 321 -18.94 -1.25 17.86
N VAL A 322 -19.94 -0.90 17.03
CA VAL A 322 -19.80 0.15 16.01
C VAL A 322 -20.69 1.33 16.35
N ARG A 323 -20.07 2.51 16.40
CA ARG A 323 -20.74 3.80 16.56
C ARG A 323 -20.55 4.64 15.31
N THR A 324 -21.61 5.31 14.89
CA THR A 324 -21.62 6.19 13.73
C THR A 324 -22.01 7.60 14.15
N VAL A 325 -21.37 8.59 13.52
CA VAL A 325 -21.62 10.01 13.80
C VAL A 325 -21.79 10.76 12.49
N MET A 326 -22.97 11.35 12.29
CA MET A 326 -23.25 12.29 11.22
C MET A 326 -22.91 13.71 11.68
N MET A 327 -22.19 14.46 10.86
CA MET A 327 -21.66 15.78 11.22
C MET A 327 -22.02 16.83 10.17
N PRO A 328 -23.29 17.28 10.14
CA PRO A 328 -23.81 18.15 9.10
C PRO A 328 -23.23 19.56 9.19
N SER A 329 -22.97 20.14 8.02
CA SER A 329 -22.64 21.56 7.83
C SER A 329 -23.83 22.30 7.22
N PRO A 330 -23.79 23.65 7.12
CA PRO A 330 -24.84 24.41 6.44
C PRO A 330 -25.06 24.04 4.97
N TYR A 331 -24.11 23.34 4.34
CA TYR A 331 -24.17 22.92 2.93
C TYR A 331 -24.58 21.45 2.74
N THR A 332 -24.74 20.69 3.83
CA THR A 332 -25.09 19.27 3.77
C THR A 332 -26.52 19.10 3.24
N ALA A 333 -26.70 18.27 2.22
CA ALA A 333 -28.00 18.03 1.63
C ALA A 333 -28.88 17.14 2.55
N ASP A 334 -30.19 17.42 2.61
CA ASP A 334 -31.15 16.65 3.41
C ASP A 334 -31.10 15.15 3.08
N ILE A 335 -30.84 14.81 1.81
CA ILE A 335 -30.76 13.43 1.33
C ILE A 335 -29.59 12.65 1.96
N SER A 336 -28.44 13.29 2.18
CA SER A 336 -27.24 12.65 2.74
C SER A 336 -27.47 12.21 4.18
N TRP A 337 -28.22 13.02 4.93
CA TRP A 337 -28.62 12.70 6.28
C TRP A 337 -29.66 11.58 6.32
N ILE A 338 -30.68 11.62 5.45
CA ILE A 338 -31.68 10.53 5.36
C ILE A 338 -30.99 9.20 5.05
N ASP A 339 -30.06 9.18 4.11
CA ASP A 339 -29.33 7.97 3.71
C ASP A 339 -28.41 7.42 4.81
N ALA A 340 -27.68 8.30 5.51
CA ALA A 340 -26.85 7.91 6.65
C ALA A 340 -27.69 7.29 7.80
N ARG A 341 -28.84 7.91 8.11
CA ARG A 341 -29.75 7.43 9.15
C ARG A 341 -30.40 6.10 8.76
N ASP A 342 -30.86 5.95 7.52
CA ASP A 342 -31.44 4.71 7.01
C ASP A 342 -30.42 3.56 7.10
N MET A 343 -29.20 3.77 6.62
CA MET A 343 -28.16 2.74 6.69
C MET A 343 -27.83 2.32 8.12
N ALA A 344 -27.71 3.29 9.04
CA ALA A 344 -27.46 3.00 10.44
C ALA A 344 -28.59 2.16 11.08
N GLN A 345 -29.85 2.45 10.73
CA GLN A 345 -31.01 1.69 11.18
C GLN A 345 -31.03 0.27 10.62
N ARG A 346 -30.75 0.07 9.32
CA ARG A 346 -30.67 -1.27 8.70
C ARG A 346 -29.63 -2.17 9.38
N LEU A 347 -28.49 -1.59 9.75
CA LEU A 347 -27.41 -2.31 10.41
C LEU A 347 -27.58 -2.42 11.93
N GLY A 348 -28.47 -1.64 12.53
CA GLY A 348 -28.71 -1.65 13.97
C GLY A 348 -27.54 -1.09 14.78
N VAL A 349 -26.79 -0.14 14.21
CA VAL A 349 -25.64 0.49 14.87
C VAL A 349 -26.07 1.74 15.64
N ARG A 350 -25.29 2.11 16.66
CA ARG A 350 -25.51 3.38 17.34
C ARG A 350 -25.24 4.55 16.38
N TYR A 351 -26.16 5.50 16.33
CA TYR A 351 -26.09 6.67 15.44
C TYR A 351 -26.35 7.94 16.24
N ASP A 352 -25.42 8.90 16.13
CA ASP A 352 -25.51 10.22 16.76
C ASP A 352 -25.29 11.32 15.71
N GLU A 353 -25.80 12.52 15.98
CA GLU A 353 -25.68 13.68 15.09
C GLU A 353 -25.07 14.85 15.85
N ILE A 354 -24.04 15.47 15.28
CA ILE A 354 -23.34 16.61 15.88
C ILE A 354 -23.11 17.67 14.79
N SER A 355 -23.90 18.74 14.79
CA SER A 355 -23.74 19.84 13.83
C SER A 355 -22.38 20.51 14.00
N ILE A 356 -21.70 20.77 12.87
CA ILE A 356 -20.41 21.47 12.86
C ILE A 356 -20.53 22.98 12.68
N ALA A 357 -21.73 23.50 12.38
CA ALA A 357 -21.95 24.91 12.08
C ALA A 357 -21.41 25.86 13.17
N PRO A 358 -21.63 25.63 14.49
CA PRO A 358 -21.15 26.54 15.51
C PRO A 358 -19.62 26.66 15.54
N MET A 359 -18.91 25.54 15.33
CA MET A 359 -17.45 25.49 15.31
C MET A 359 -16.91 26.10 14.02
N PHE A 360 -17.55 25.81 12.89
CA PHE A 360 -17.19 26.40 11.60
C PHE A 360 -17.32 27.93 11.63
N ASP A 361 -18.42 28.46 12.14
CA ASP A 361 -18.63 29.90 12.30
C ASP A 361 -17.62 30.53 13.25
N ALA A 362 -17.24 29.82 14.32
CA ALA A 362 -16.20 30.29 15.23
C ALA A 362 -14.84 30.40 14.55
N PHE A 363 -14.45 29.40 13.73
CA PHE A 363 -13.23 29.46 12.93
C PHE A 363 -13.27 30.61 11.92
N LYS A 364 -14.38 30.76 11.17
CA LYS A 364 -14.55 31.88 10.23
C LYS A 364 -14.41 33.23 10.92
N ARG A 365 -15.03 33.41 12.08
CA ARG A 365 -14.89 34.66 12.87
C ARG A 365 -13.45 34.90 13.31
N SER A 366 -12.74 33.87 13.76
CA SER A 366 -11.34 34.02 14.20
C SER A 366 -10.36 34.36 13.07
N LEU A 367 -10.67 33.96 11.83
CA LEU A 367 -9.83 34.19 10.65
C LEU A 367 -10.32 35.36 9.79
N ALA A 368 -11.38 36.06 10.21
CA ALA A 368 -12.05 37.07 9.39
C ALA A 368 -11.16 38.25 9.01
N GLU A 369 -10.29 38.70 9.92
CA GLU A 369 -9.37 39.81 9.65
C GLU A 369 -8.29 39.41 8.63
N GLU A 370 -7.71 38.21 8.78
CA GLU A 370 -6.66 37.68 7.89
C GLU A 370 -7.21 37.32 6.50
N PHE A 371 -8.46 36.87 6.42
CA PHE A 371 -9.10 36.49 5.15
C PHE A 371 -9.87 37.65 4.49
N ALA A 372 -9.80 38.85 5.06
CA ALA A 372 -10.56 40.00 4.57
C ALA A 372 -10.22 40.31 3.11
N GLY A 373 -11.25 40.27 2.23
CA GLY A 373 -11.12 40.56 0.80
C GLY A 373 -10.64 39.39 -0.06
N LEU A 374 -10.34 38.23 0.53
CA LEU A 374 -10.06 37.00 -0.20
C LEU A 374 -11.36 36.26 -0.55
N LYS A 375 -11.36 35.52 -1.67
CA LYS A 375 -12.49 34.67 -2.05
C LYS A 375 -12.40 33.36 -1.29
N GLU A 376 -13.55 32.81 -0.89
CA GLU A 376 -13.61 31.46 -0.34
C GLU A 376 -13.04 30.45 -1.34
N ASP A 377 -12.23 29.53 -0.84
CA ASP A 377 -11.58 28.49 -1.61
C ASP A 377 -11.55 27.16 -0.84
N THR A 378 -10.64 26.26 -1.21
CA THR A 378 -10.46 24.97 -0.52
C THR A 378 -10.16 25.11 0.98
N THR A 379 -9.78 26.30 1.45
CA THR A 379 -9.47 26.58 2.85
C THR A 379 -10.70 26.43 3.75
N GLU A 380 -11.82 27.05 3.40
CA GLU A 380 -13.08 26.93 4.15
C GLU A 380 -13.62 25.49 4.12
N GLU A 381 -13.49 24.81 2.99
CA GLU A 381 -13.82 23.38 2.83
C GLU A 381 -12.98 22.51 3.79
N ASN A 382 -11.68 22.77 3.86
CA ASN A 382 -10.75 22.05 4.74
C ASN A 382 -11.02 22.29 6.23
N ILE A 383 -11.49 23.47 6.64
CA ILE A 383 -11.87 23.75 8.03
C ILE A 383 -13.01 22.84 8.45
N GLN A 384 -14.04 22.68 7.60
CA GLN A 384 -15.17 21.79 7.89
C GLN A 384 -14.69 20.35 8.12
N ALA A 385 -13.83 19.84 7.24
CA ALA A 385 -13.27 18.49 7.39
C ALA A 385 -12.45 18.33 8.69
N ARG A 386 -11.62 19.31 9.06
CA ARG A 386 -10.82 19.29 10.30
C ARG A 386 -11.67 19.34 11.58
N VAL A 387 -12.76 20.10 11.57
CA VAL A 387 -13.72 20.10 12.69
C VAL A 387 -14.32 18.71 12.88
N ARG A 388 -14.71 18.04 11.79
CA ARG A 388 -15.22 16.66 11.84
C ARG A 388 -14.18 15.70 12.40
N GLY A 389 -12.95 15.74 11.90
CA GLY A 389 -11.85 14.92 12.42
C GLY A 389 -11.62 15.15 13.92
N THR A 390 -11.63 16.40 14.37
CA THR A 390 -11.47 16.77 15.79
C THR A 390 -12.58 16.19 16.67
N LEU A 391 -13.84 16.23 16.22
CA LEU A 391 -14.97 15.65 16.95
C LEU A 391 -14.85 14.13 17.09
N LEU A 392 -14.52 13.43 16.01
CA LEU A 392 -14.35 11.98 16.03
C LEU A 392 -13.21 11.57 16.97
N MET A 393 -12.08 12.27 16.91
CA MET A 393 -10.95 12.04 17.80
C MET A 393 -11.29 12.36 19.27
N ALA A 394 -12.08 13.40 19.54
CA ALA A 394 -12.54 13.70 20.90
C ALA A 394 -13.42 12.59 21.47
N LEU A 395 -14.32 12.01 20.66
CA LEU A 395 -15.13 10.85 21.05
C LEU A 395 -14.27 9.61 21.27
N SER A 396 -13.30 9.36 20.39
CA SER A 396 -12.33 8.28 20.52
C SER A 396 -11.54 8.38 21.82
N ASN A 397 -10.98 9.55 22.13
CA ASN A 397 -10.24 9.79 23.37
C ASN A 397 -11.09 9.58 24.63
N LYS A 398 -12.41 9.88 24.57
CA LYS A 398 -13.30 9.74 25.73
C LYS A 398 -13.80 8.31 25.95
N HIS A 399 -13.99 7.55 24.87
CA HIS A 399 -14.62 6.22 24.92
C HIS A 399 -13.64 5.06 24.64
N GLY A 400 -12.41 5.36 24.20
CA GLY A 400 -11.38 4.38 23.87
C GLY A 400 -11.56 3.66 22.53
N ALA A 401 -12.68 3.86 21.81
CA ALA A 401 -12.93 3.26 20.50
C ALA A 401 -12.07 3.92 19.41
N ILE A 402 -11.62 3.15 18.42
CA ILE A 402 -10.78 3.66 17.33
C ILE A 402 -11.61 4.38 16.26
N VAL A 403 -11.08 5.45 15.67
CA VAL A 403 -11.70 6.08 14.50
C VAL A 403 -11.26 5.35 13.22
N LEU A 404 -12.22 4.84 12.45
CA LEU A 404 -11.99 4.28 11.12
C LEU A 404 -12.18 5.38 10.06
N THR A 405 -11.15 5.60 9.25
CA THR A 405 -11.20 6.57 8.15
C THR A 405 -11.75 5.94 6.87
N THR A 406 -12.36 6.76 6.03
CA THR A 406 -13.17 6.31 4.88
C THR A 406 -12.58 6.72 3.53
N GLY A 407 -11.34 7.20 3.48
CA GLY A 407 -10.71 7.60 2.22
C GLY A 407 -10.25 6.38 1.40
N ASN A 408 -10.58 6.37 0.11
CA ASN A 408 -10.25 5.28 -0.82
C ASN A 408 -8.90 5.50 -1.54
N LYS A 409 -8.45 4.50 -2.31
CA LYS A 409 -7.16 4.53 -3.03
C LYS A 409 -7.10 5.68 -4.03
N SER A 410 -8.19 5.95 -4.75
CA SER A 410 -8.28 6.98 -5.79
C SER A 410 -8.12 8.38 -5.21
N GLU A 411 -8.77 8.65 -4.07
CA GLU A 411 -8.65 9.89 -3.29
C GLU A 411 -7.24 10.05 -2.70
N MET A 412 -6.70 9.01 -2.08
CA MET A 412 -5.36 9.04 -1.50
C MET A 412 -4.27 9.24 -2.57
N ALA A 413 -4.42 8.63 -3.74
CA ALA A 413 -3.48 8.76 -4.84
C ALA A 413 -3.47 10.17 -5.43
N THR A 414 -4.65 10.73 -5.73
CA THR A 414 -4.78 12.08 -6.30
C THR A 414 -4.65 13.19 -5.26
N GLY A 415 -4.72 12.86 -3.97
CA GLY A 415 -4.69 13.80 -2.85
C GLY A 415 -6.00 14.57 -2.66
N TYR A 416 -7.11 14.01 -3.14
CA TYR A 416 -8.48 14.49 -2.93
C TYR A 416 -8.93 14.13 -1.50
N CYS A 417 -8.16 14.62 -0.53
CA CYS A 417 -8.35 14.41 0.90
C CYS A 417 -7.80 15.59 1.70
N THR A 418 -8.31 15.78 2.91
CA THR A 418 -7.93 16.86 3.83
C THR A 418 -7.07 16.31 4.96
N LEU A 419 -5.80 16.75 5.03
CA LEU A 419 -4.96 16.46 6.19
C LEU A 419 -5.62 16.94 7.48
N TYR A 420 -5.65 16.02 8.45
CA TYR A 420 -6.29 16.19 9.77
C TYR A 420 -7.82 16.35 9.71
N GLY A 421 -8.44 16.10 8.56
CA GLY A 421 -9.88 16.05 8.37
C GLY A 421 -10.38 14.61 8.21
N ASP A 422 -10.74 14.23 6.99
CA ASP A 422 -11.11 12.86 6.61
C ASP A 422 -9.99 11.83 6.85
N MET A 423 -8.73 12.27 6.84
CA MET A 423 -7.57 11.44 7.20
C MET A 423 -7.38 11.27 8.72
N ALA A 424 -8.16 11.95 9.57
CA ALA A 424 -8.03 11.86 11.01
C ALA A 424 -8.65 10.55 11.54
N GLY A 425 -7.79 9.56 11.80
CA GLY A 425 -8.19 8.34 12.49
C GLY A 425 -7.04 7.37 12.69
N GLY A 426 -7.35 6.22 13.31
CA GLY A 426 -6.35 5.21 13.67
C GLY A 426 -6.16 4.13 12.60
N PHE A 427 -7.16 3.91 11.74
CA PHE A 427 -7.10 2.85 10.72
C PHE A 427 -7.88 3.23 9.46
N ALA A 428 -7.30 2.99 8.29
CA ALA A 428 -7.86 3.36 6.98
C ALA A 428 -8.30 2.12 6.20
N VAL A 429 -9.56 1.71 6.41
CA VAL A 429 -10.08 0.40 5.97
C VAL A 429 -9.97 0.22 4.47
N ILE A 430 -10.39 1.22 3.69
CA ILE A 430 -10.48 1.13 2.23
C ILE A 430 -9.35 1.89 1.51
N LYS A 431 -8.25 2.18 2.21
CA LYS A 431 -7.11 2.96 1.68
C LYS A 431 -6.51 2.39 0.40
N ASP A 432 -6.58 1.07 0.21
CA ASP A 432 -6.06 0.38 -0.97
C ASP A 432 -7.18 -0.19 -1.87
N VAL A 433 -8.41 0.32 -1.74
CA VAL A 433 -9.56 -0.02 -2.57
C VAL A 433 -9.81 1.13 -3.56
N SER A 434 -9.79 0.87 -4.86
CA SER A 434 -10.12 1.89 -5.88
C SER A 434 -11.60 2.27 -5.82
N LYS A 435 -11.98 3.47 -6.26
CA LYS A 435 -13.39 3.90 -6.26
C LYS A 435 -14.27 2.94 -7.07
N THR A 436 -13.80 2.49 -8.22
CA THR A 436 -14.46 1.45 -9.04
C THR A 436 -14.71 0.16 -8.24
N LEU A 437 -13.74 -0.28 -7.43
CA LEU A 437 -13.91 -1.45 -6.57
C LEU A 437 -14.85 -1.19 -5.39
N VAL A 438 -14.90 0.03 -4.84
CA VAL A 438 -15.88 0.44 -3.81
C VAL A 438 -17.31 0.20 -4.32
N TYR A 439 -17.64 0.67 -5.52
CA TYR A 439 -18.96 0.44 -6.13
C TYR A 439 -19.24 -1.04 -6.37
N ARG A 440 -18.26 -1.81 -6.86
CA ARG A 440 -18.41 -3.26 -7.06
C ARG A 440 -18.68 -4.00 -5.75
N LEU A 441 -17.95 -3.68 -4.68
CA LEU A 441 -18.11 -4.29 -3.36
C LEU A 441 -19.46 -3.92 -2.73
N ALA A 442 -19.91 -2.67 -2.86
CA ALA A 442 -21.21 -2.25 -2.36
C ALA A 442 -22.36 -3.03 -3.03
N ASN A 443 -22.33 -3.14 -4.36
CA ASN A 443 -23.29 -3.93 -5.14
C ASN A 443 -23.19 -5.42 -4.81
N TRP A 444 -21.98 -5.95 -4.66
CA TRP A 444 -21.76 -7.34 -4.26
C TRP A 444 -22.36 -7.62 -2.88
N LYS A 445 -22.11 -6.77 -1.88
CA LYS A 445 -22.62 -6.95 -0.50
C LYS A 445 -24.15 -6.93 -0.45
N ASN A 446 -24.79 -6.06 -1.23
CA ASN A 446 -26.26 -6.03 -1.30
C ASN A 446 -26.87 -7.30 -1.92
N ARG A 447 -26.14 -8.02 -2.77
CA ARG A 447 -26.57 -9.30 -3.34
C ARG A 447 -26.41 -10.49 -2.39
N GLN A 448 -25.63 -10.34 -1.31
CA GLN A 448 -25.35 -11.45 -0.39
C GLN A 448 -26.53 -11.72 0.57
N PRO A 449 -26.62 -12.94 1.14
CA PRO A 449 -27.62 -13.28 2.16
C PRO A 449 -27.44 -12.45 3.43
N ASN A 450 -28.15 -11.34 3.55
CA ASN A 450 -28.03 -10.39 4.67
C ASN A 450 -28.94 -10.74 5.87
N GLY A 451 -29.10 -12.03 6.19
CA GLY A 451 -29.93 -12.48 7.31
C GLY A 451 -31.39 -12.02 7.24
N GLY A 452 -31.94 -11.88 6.02
CA GLY A 452 -33.30 -11.40 5.79
C GLY A 452 -33.48 -9.87 5.78
N LYS A 453 -32.40 -9.09 5.99
CA LYS A 453 -32.44 -7.62 6.06
C LYS A 453 -32.49 -6.90 4.70
N GLY A 454 -32.54 -7.63 3.58
CA GLY A 454 -32.52 -7.06 2.23
C GLY A 454 -31.20 -6.35 1.91
N GLU A 455 -31.28 -5.27 1.13
CA GLU A 455 -30.13 -4.44 0.77
C GLU A 455 -29.66 -3.62 1.99
N ILE A 456 -28.41 -3.81 2.41
CA ILE A 456 -27.85 -3.13 3.58
C ILE A 456 -27.45 -1.69 3.24
N ILE A 457 -26.81 -1.51 2.09
CA ILE A 457 -26.39 -0.20 1.58
C ILE A 457 -27.56 0.36 0.77
N PRO A 458 -28.16 1.50 1.15
CA PRO A 458 -29.26 2.08 0.39
C PRO A 458 -28.90 2.26 -1.10
N PRO A 459 -29.70 1.76 -2.06
CA PRO A 459 -29.39 1.84 -3.49
C PRO A 459 -29.11 3.26 -3.99
N ARG A 460 -29.78 4.26 -3.38
CA ARG A 460 -29.59 5.67 -3.70
C ARG A 460 -28.15 6.14 -3.46
N ILE A 461 -27.47 5.62 -2.43
CA ILE A 461 -26.05 5.91 -2.17
C ILE A 461 -25.16 5.39 -3.32
N ILE A 462 -25.55 4.28 -3.95
CA ILE A 462 -24.80 3.66 -5.04
C ILE A 462 -25.03 4.40 -6.37
N THR A 463 -26.26 4.85 -6.65
CA THR A 463 -26.59 5.50 -7.92
C THR A 463 -26.25 6.99 -7.98
N ARG A 464 -25.97 7.61 -6.83
CA ARG A 464 -25.70 9.04 -6.75
C ARG A 464 -24.28 9.36 -7.27
N PRO A 465 -24.08 10.50 -7.97
CA PRO A 465 -22.75 11.00 -8.28
C PRO A 465 -21.92 11.23 -6.99
N PRO A 466 -20.63 10.86 -7.00
CA PRO A 466 -19.74 11.05 -5.85
C PRO A 466 -19.47 12.54 -5.57
N SER A 467 -19.50 12.91 -4.29
CA SER A 467 -19.36 14.30 -3.83
C SER A 467 -18.94 14.36 -2.35
N ALA A 468 -18.06 15.29 -2.01
CA ALA A 468 -17.66 15.61 -0.64
C ALA A 468 -18.59 16.60 0.11
N GLU A 469 -19.53 17.25 -0.59
CA GLU A 469 -20.52 18.22 -0.04
C GLU A 469 -19.92 19.34 0.83
N LEU A 470 -18.76 19.87 0.45
CA LEU A 470 -18.09 20.95 1.16
C LEU A 470 -18.52 22.35 0.67
N ARG A 471 -19.14 22.41 -0.52
CA ARG A 471 -19.79 23.59 -1.12
C ARG A 471 -21.05 23.19 -1.89
N LEU A 472 -21.88 24.17 -2.26
CA LEU A 472 -23.10 23.97 -3.07
C LEU A 472 -22.76 23.33 -4.43
N ASP A 473 -23.56 22.32 -4.82
CA ASP A 473 -23.51 21.59 -6.09
C ASP A 473 -22.12 21.01 -6.46
N GLN A 474 -21.31 20.62 -5.47
CA GLN A 474 -19.99 20.02 -5.68
C GLN A 474 -20.09 18.61 -6.27
N THR A 475 -19.24 18.28 -7.24
CA THR A 475 -18.98 16.90 -7.66
C THR A 475 -17.49 16.64 -7.79
N ASP A 476 -17.06 15.38 -7.60
CA ASP A 476 -15.63 15.02 -7.70
C ASP A 476 -15.10 15.21 -9.15
N GLN A 477 -16.00 15.11 -10.14
CA GLN A 477 -15.75 15.36 -11.57
C GLN A 477 -15.36 16.82 -11.88
N ASP A 478 -15.62 17.75 -10.96
CA ASP A 478 -15.20 19.16 -11.11
C ASP A 478 -13.66 19.30 -11.13
N SER A 479 -12.93 18.32 -10.58
CA SER A 479 -11.47 18.39 -10.41
C SER A 479 -10.71 17.18 -10.96
N LEU A 480 -11.37 16.04 -11.13
CA LEU A 480 -10.77 14.77 -11.53
C LEU A 480 -11.41 14.21 -12.82
N PRO A 481 -10.71 13.36 -13.58
CA PRO A 481 -11.34 12.55 -14.62
C PRO A 481 -12.38 11.60 -14.02
N GLU A 482 -13.24 11.02 -14.86
CA GLU A 482 -14.12 9.93 -14.46
C GLU A 482 -13.35 8.80 -13.77
N TYR A 483 -13.94 8.22 -12.71
CA TYR A 483 -13.26 7.23 -11.89
C TYR A 483 -12.79 6.00 -12.64
N GLU A 484 -13.50 5.58 -13.70
CA GLU A 484 -13.04 4.46 -14.56
C GLU A 484 -11.72 4.79 -15.27
N GLN A 485 -11.58 6.02 -15.78
CA GLN A 485 -10.35 6.46 -16.44
C GLN A 485 -9.25 6.70 -15.41
N LEU A 486 -9.58 7.37 -14.30
CA LEU A 486 -8.66 7.64 -13.22
C LEU A 486 -8.07 6.34 -12.65
N ASP A 487 -8.92 5.38 -12.28
CA ASP A 487 -8.48 4.11 -11.69
C ASP A 487 -7.68 3.27 -12.69
N GLY A 488 -8.03 3.32 -13.98
CA GLY A 488 -7.25 2.69 -15.04
C GLY A 488 -5.84 3.27 -15.18
N ILE A 489 -5.69 4.60 -15.08
CA ILE A 489 -4.39 5.27 -15.06
C ILE A 489 -3.62 4.91 -13.78
N LEU A 490 -4.30 4.92 -12.62
CA LEU A 490 -3.69 4.60 -11.32
C LEU A 490 -3.14 3.19 -11.28
N GLN A 491 -3.91 2.19 -11.74
CA GLN A 491 -3.47 0.81 -11.80
C GLN A 491 -2.19 0.68 -12.63
N ARG A 492 -2.18 1.21 -13.85
CA ARG A 492 -1.03 1.12 -14.77
C ARG A 492 0.20 1.86 -14.26
N TYR A 493 0.01 3.08 -13.77
CA TYR A 493 1.12 3.92 -13.32
C TYR A 493 1.67 3.51 -11.95
N MET A 494 0.82 3.22 -10.98
CA MET A 494 1.23 2.93 -9.61
C MET A 494 1.50 1.46 -9.37
N GLU A 495 0.69 0.57 -9.95
CA GLU A 495 0.77 -0.86 -9.67
C GLU A 495 1.62 -1.62 -10.70
N GLU A 496 1.56 -1.22 -11.98
CA GLU A 496 2.28 -1.89 -13.08
C GLU A 496 3.58 -1.18 -13.50
N ASP A 497 3.93 -0.03 -12.88
CA ASP A 497 5.10 0.80 -13.22
C ASP A 497 5.20 1.19 -14.72
N GLN A 498 4.08 1.26 -15.42
CA GLN A 498 4.07 1.68 -16.84
C GLN A 498 4.50 3.14 -16.99
N SER A 499 5.21 3.43 -18.08
CA SER A 499 5.60 4.79 -18.40
C SER A 499 4.38 5.61 -18.87
N ILE A 500 4.49 6.94 -18.81
CA ILE A 500 3.44 7.83 -19.33
C ILE A 500 3.14 7.51 -20.80
N ASP A 501 4.18 7.25 -21.60
CA ASP A 501 4.05 6.91 -23.01
C ASP A 501 3.29 5.60 -23.23
N ASP A 502 3.55 4.58 -22.40
CA ASP A 502 2.83 3.29 -22.46
C ASP A 502 1.35 3.45 -22.11
N ILE A 503 1.04 4.29 -21.12
CA ILE A 503 -0.34 4.56 -20.70
C ILE A 503 -1.11 5.30 -21.80
N ILE A 504 -0.48 6.30 -22.43
CA ILE A 504 -1.06 7.01 -23.58
C ILE A 504 -1.25 6.04 -24.76
N ALA A 505 -0.27 5.18 -25.03
CA ALA A 505 -0.36 4.15 -26.06
C ALA A 505 -1.48 3.12 -25.79
N ALA A 506 -1.82 2.90 -24.53
CA ALA A 506 -2.94 2.05 -24.11
C ALA A 506 -4.33 2.70 -24.34
N GLY A 507 -4.39 3.93 -24.83
CA GLY A 507 -5.63 4.60 -25.26
C GLY A 507 -6.18 5.64 -24.27
N PHE A 508 -5.40 6.04 -23.25
CA PHE A 508 -5.79 7.09 -22.31
C PHE A 508 -5.44 8.48 -22.86
N ASP A 509 -6.26 9.49 -22.54
CA ASP A 509 -6.01 10.87 -22.95
C ASP A 509 -4.74 11.43 -22.30
N ALA A 510 -3.88 12.05 -23.10
CA ALA A 510 -2.58 12.55 -22.63
C ALA A 510 -2.72 13.63 -21.55
N ALA A 511 -3.72 14.51 -21.63
CA ALA A 511 -3.93 15.56 -20.63
C ALA A 511 -4.36 14.94 -19.29
N ASP A 512 -5.17 13.90 -19.30
CA ASP A 512 -5.58 13.19 -18.10
C ASP A 512 -4.43 12.40 -17.46
N VAL A 513 -3.62 11.70 -18.27
CA VAL A 513 -2.42 10.99 -17.77
C VAL A 513 -1.44 11.97 -17.13
N GLU A 514 -1.13 13.09 -17.79
CA GLU A 514 -0.24 14.12 -17.24
C GLU A 514 -0.80 14.75 -15.95
N ARG A 515 -2.10 15.05 -15.93
CA ARG A 515 -2.78 15.61 -14.75
C ARG A 515 -2.74 14.65 -13.57
N VAL A 516 -3.12 13.39 -13.77
CA VAL A 516 -3.15 12.37 -12.72
C VAL A 516 -1.75 12.08 -12.19
N THR A 517 -0.77 11.87 -13.06
CA THR A 517 0.62 11.61 -12.63
C THR A 517 1.24 12.80 -11.88
N ARG A 518 0.90 14.04 -12.27
CA ARG A 518 1.26 15.26 -11.53
C ARG A 518 0.63 15.30 -10.14
N LEU A 519 -0.68 15.02 -10.03
CA LEU A 519 -1.40 14.99 -8.75
C LEU A 519 -0.83 13.93 -7.81
N ILE A 520 -0.53 12.73 -8.33
CA ILE A 520 0.17 11.68 -7.57
C ILE A 520 1.48 12.24 -7.03
N LYS A 521 2.30 12.89 -7.85
CA LYS A 521 3.60 13.43 -7.41
C LYS A 521 3.47 14.48 -6.32
N ILE A 522 2.54 15.44 -6.45
CA ILE A 522 2.44 16.58 -5.53
C ILE A 522 1.90 16.15 -4.16
N ASN A 523 1.00 15.16 -4.12
CA ASN A 523 0.31 14.77 -2.88
C ASN A 523 1.03 13.70 -2.04
N GLU A 524 2.30 13.43 -2.34
CA GLU A 524 3.15 12.51 -1.56
C GLU A 524 3.22 12.88 -0.08
N TYR A 525 3.26 14.18 0.25
CA TYR A 525 3.32 14.65 1.63
C TYR A 525 2.05 14.32 2.43
N LYS A 526 0.88 14.29 1.79
CA LYS A 526 -0.38 13.89 2.44
C LYS A 526 -0.35 12.41 2.76
N ARG A 527 0.00 11.59 1.78
CA ARG A 527 0.01 10.12 1.89
C ARG A 527 0.94 9.58 2.97
N ARG A 528 2.07 10.25 3.20
CA ARG A 528 3.00 9.88 4.28
C ARG A 528 2.43 10.05 5.69
N GLN A 529 1.37 10.86 5.83
CA GLN A 529 0.65 11.07 7.09
C GLN A 529 -0.68 10.32 7.13
N ALA A 530 -1.04 9.60 6.06
CA ALA A 530 -2.24 8.78 6.05
C ALA A 530 -2.12 7.65 7.09
N PRO A 531 -3.20 7.31 7.81
CA PRO A 531 -3.20 6.18 8.72
C PRO A 531 -2.79 4.87 8.03
N VAL A 532 -2.38 3.90 8.84
CA VAL A 532 -2.19 2.52 8.36
C VAL A 532 -3.53 1.97 7.89
N GLY A 533 -3.52 1.17 6.83
CA GLY A 533 -4.72 0.69 6.17
C GLY A 533 -4.49 -0.64 5.47
N ILE A 534 -5.56 -1.33 5.12
CA ILE A 534 -5.49 -2.71 4.61
C ILE A 534 -4.99 -2.69 3.16
N ARG A 535 -3.93 -3.44 2.89
CA ARG A 535 -3.40 -3.71 1.55
C ARG A 535 -4.11 -4.91 0.92
N ILE A 536 -4.71 -4.71 -0.26
CA ILE A 536 -5.37 -5.76 -1.04
C ILE A 536 -4.89 -5.84 -2.50
N THR A 537 -4.10 -4.87 -2.95
CA THR A 537 -3.45 -4.86 -4.27
C THR A 537 -1.99 -5.30 -4.15
N HIS A 538 -1.36 -5.72 -5.25
CA HIS A 538 0.06 -6.12 -5.22
C HIS A 538 1.00 -4.94 -4.98
N ARG A 539 0.50 -3.71 -5.13
CA ARG A 539 1.24 -2.49 -4.82
C ARG A 539 0.35 -1.41 -4.20
N ALA A 540 0.48 -1.28 -2.89
CA ALA A 540 -0.30 -0.33 -2.11
C ALA A 540 0.36 1.05 -2.00
N VAL A 541 -0.48 2.03 -1.69
CA VAL A 541 -0.09 3.38 -1.33
C VAL A 541 0.43 3.41 0.12
N GLY A 542 1.65 2.90 0.31
CA GLY A 542 2.26 2.68 1.62
C GLY A 542 3.73 2.27 1.51
N ARG A 543 4.13 1.18 2.18
CA ARG A 543 5.52 0.70 2.17
C ARG A 543 6.01 0.22 0.80
N ASP A 544 5.11 -0.19 -0.09
CA ASP A 544 5.44 -0.59 -1.47
C ASP A 544 5.80 0.58 -2.38
N TRP A 545 5.12 1.71 -2.23
CA TRP A 545 5.30 2.90 -3.08
C TRP A 545 6.24 3.91 -2.41
N ARG A 546 7.55 3.70 -2.52
CA ARG A 546 8.60 4.56 -1.92
C ARG A 546 9.12 5.59 -2.91
N ARG A 547 8.36 6.66 -3.17
CA ARG A 547 8.88 7.80 -3.96
C ARG A 547 9.35 8.92 -3.04
N LYS A 548 10.64 9.25 -3.08
CA LYS A 548 11.14 10.46 -2.38
C LYS A 548 10.62 11.70 -3.12
N PRO A 549 10.07 12.71 -2.42
CA PRO A 549 9.82 13.99 -3.06
C PRO A 549 11.16 14.51 -3.58
N LEU A 550 11.24 14.76 -4.89
CA LEU A 550 12.34 15.57 -5.43
C LEU A 550 12.22 16.95 -4.77
N PRO A 551 13.30 17.51 -4.20
CA PRO A 551 13.23 18.82 -3.59
C PRO A 551 12.65 19.82 -4.60
N ARG A 552 11.61 20.56 -4.20
CA ARG A 552 11.15 21.72 -4.95
C ARG A 552 12.34 22.66 -5.06
N ARG A 553 12.88 22.82 -6.28
CA ARG A 553 13.93 23.80 -6.54
C ARG A 553 13.23 25.15 -6.74
N PRO A 554 13.48 26.14 -5.87
CA PRO A 554 12.65 27.35 -5.77
C PRO A 554 12.79 28.29 -6.98
N MET A 555 13.78 28.06 -7.85
CA MET A 555 14.09 28.96 -8.96
C MET A 555 14.32 28.20 -10.27
N LYS A 556 14.00 28.88 -11.36
CA LYS A 556 14.12 28.39 -12.73
C LYS A 556 14.77 29.46 -13.59
N GLN A 557 15.63 29.04 -14.51
CA GLN A 557 16.12 29.88 -15.60
C GLN A 557 15.30 29.59 -16.85
N ILE A 558 14.64 30.61 -17.38
CA ILE A 558 13.99 30.59 -18.68
C ILE A 558 15.02 31.09 -19.70
N THR A 559 15.24 30.32 -20.75
CA THR A 559 16.08 30.68 -21.91
C THR A 559 15.19 30.74 -23.14
N ALA A 560 14.86 31.94 -23.61
CA ALA A 560 14.01 32.17 -24.76
C ALA A 560 14.85 32.63 -25.96
N ILE A 561 14.82 31.88 -27.06
CA ILE A 561 15.40 32.29 -28.35
C ILE A 561 14.29 32.92 -29.17
N VAL A 562 14.35 34.21 -29.45
CA VAL A 562 13.30 34.99 -30.14
C VAL A 562 13.85 35.73 -31.36
N LYS A 563 12.95 36.31 -32.17
CA LYS A 563 13.33 37.18 -33.30
C LYS A 563 13.89 38.52 -32.79
N PRO A 564 14.96 39.08 -33.39
CA PRO A 564 15.60 40.28 -32.86
C PRO A 564 14.66 41.48 -32.67
N PHE A 565 13.76 41.74 -33.62
CA PHE A 565 12.80 42.86 -33.53
C PHE A 565 11.72 42.70 -32.45
N LYS A 566 11.56 41.50 -31.87
CA LYS A 566 10.62 41.23 -30.77
C LYS A 566 11.22 41.42 -29.38
N LEU A 567 12.52 41.73 -29.29
CA LEU A 567 13.22 41.84 -28.01
C LEU A 567 12.57 42.87 -27.07
N GLU A 568 12.22 44.05 -27.58
CA GLU A 568 11.60 45.11 -26.76
C GLU A 568 10.23 44.70 -26.24
N GLU A 569 9.37 44.12 -27.09
CA GLU A 569 8.05 43.63 -26.67
C GLU A 569 8.16 42.52 -25.60
N VAL A 570 9.14 41.63 -25.73
CA VAL A 570 9.40 40.57 -24.74
C VAL A 570 9.92 41.15 -23.42
N ARG A 571 10.79 42.17 -23.47
CA ARG A 571 11.29 42.87 -22.28
C ARG A 571 10.15 43.55 -21.52
N GLU A 572 9.28 44.26 -22.22
CA GLU A 572 8.13 44.96 -21.60
C GLU A 572 7.15 43.96 -20.99
N ALA A 573 6.80 42.89 -21.71
CA ALA A 573 5.91 41.86 -21.19
C ALA A 573 6.46 41.15 -19.94
N LEU A 574 7.78 40.93 -19.86
CA LEU A 574 8.41 40.38 -18.66
C LEU A 574 8.41 41.37 -17.49
N ALA A 575 8.63 42.66 -17.75
CA ALA A 575 8.57 43.70 -16.73
C ALA A 575 7.15 43.83 -16.11
N GLU A 576 6.09 43.72 -16.90
CA GLU A 576 4.69 43.72 -16.42
C GLU A 576 4.38 42.55 -15.46
N VAL A 577 5.09 41.44 -15.62
CA VAL A 577 4.94 40.24 -14.76
C VAL A 577 5.86 40.31 -13.54
N GLY A 578 6.63 41.39 -13.36
CA GLY A 578 7.47 41.63 -12.19
C GLY A 578 8.90 41.11 -12.32
N VAL A 579 9.34 40.73 -13.52
CA VAL A 579 10.72 40.32 -13.78
C VAL A 579 11.61 41.56 -13.92
N THR A 580 12.60 41.70 -13.03
CA THR A 580 13.44 42.91 -12.96
C THR A 580 14.82 42.75 -13.61
N GLY A 581 15.27 41.51 -13.84
CA GLY A 581 16.58 41.21 -14.42
C GLY A 581 16.49 40.26 -15.60
N LEU A 582 17.16 40.59 -16.70
CA LEU A 582 17.32 39.72 -17.86
C LEU A 582 18.71 39.88 -18.46
N THR A 583 19.22 38.80 -19.06
CA THR A 583 20.46 38.79 -19.84
C THR A 583 20.13 38.54 -21.30
N VAL A 584 20.69 39.34 -22.20
CA VAL A 584 20.48 39.20 -23.65
C VAL A 584 21.79 38.80 -24.30
N THR A 585 21.76 37.80 -25.18
CA THR A 585 22.88 37.40 -26.02
C THR A 585 22.42 37.30 -27.47
N GLU A 586 23.14 37.93 -28.39
CA GLU A 586 22.92 37.72 -29.82
C GLU A 586 23.40 36.32 -30.23
N VAL A 587 22.54 35.56 -30.88
CA VAL A 587 22.84 34.19 -31.30
C VAL A 587 22.42 33.98 -32.76
N LYS A 588 22.97 32.94 -33.37
CA LYS A 588 22.62 32.54 -34.73
C LYS A 588 21.86 31.22 -34.70
N GLY A 589 20.69 31.17 -35.33
CA GLY A 589 19.84 30.00 -35.39
C GLY A 589 19.85 29.35 -36.76
N PHE A 590 19.93 28.02 -36.80
CA PHE A 590 19.76 27.20 -38.00
C PHE A 590 18.49 26.34 -37.84
N GLY A 591 17.62 26.28 -38.85
CA GLY A 591 16.34 25.56 -38.73
C GLY A 591 15.54 25.50 -40.03
N ARG A 592 14.24 25.16 -39.95
CA ARG A 592 13.34 24.98 -41.12
C ARG A 592 13.17 26.23 -41.99
N GLN A 593 13.61 27.39 -41.52
CA GLN A 593 13.63 28.63 -42.28
C GLN A 593 14.86 28.56 -43.22
N LYS A 594 14.64 28.16 -44.48
CA LYS A 594 15.71 28.08 -45.48
C LYS A 594 16.39 29.45 -45.60
N GLY A 595 17.73 29.45 -45.59
CA GLY A 595 18.54 30.64 -45.79
C GLY A 595 18.14 31.39 -47.06
N HIS A 596 18.30 32.71 -47.05
CA HIS A 596 18.17 33.53 -48.26
C HIS A 596 19.56 33.74 -48.86
N THR A 597 19.62 33.83 -50.18
CA THR A 597 20.86 34.08 -50.92
C THR A 597 21.13 35.58 -50.90
N GLU A 598 22.27 36.00 -50.34
CA GLU A 598 22.74 37.39 -50.43
C GLU A 598 23.88 37.49 -51.44
N LEU A 599 23.90 38.58 -52.21
CA LEU A 599 24.91 38.84 -53.22
C LEU A 599 25.99 39.76 -52.62
N TYR A 600 27.14 39.20 -52.25
CA TYR A 600 28.26 39.97 -51.70
C TYR A 600 29.42 40.00 -52.70
N ARG A 601 29.77 41.20 -53.18
CA ARG A 601 30.83 41.43 -54.18
C ARG A 601 30.72 40.56 -55.45
N GLY A 602 29.49 40.31 -55.90
CA GLY A 602 29.24 39.56 -57.15
C GLY A 602 29.22 38.03 -57.01
N ALA A 603 29.33 37.49 -55.80
CA ALA A 603 29.14 36.06 -55.52
C ALA A 603 27.87 35.83 -54.67
N GLU A 604 27.08 34.83 -55.03
CA GLU A 604 25.92 34.37 -54.25
C GLU A 604 26.39 33.59 -53.02
N TYR A 605 26.07 34.10 -51.83
CA TYR A 605 26.28 33.42 -50.55
C TYR A 605 24.95 32.97 -49.96
N VAL A 606 24.84 31.68 -49.62
CA VAL A 606 23.68 31.16 -48.88
C VAL A 606 23.90 31.46 -47.39
N VAL A 607 23.05 32.34 -46.83
CA VAL A 607 23.10 32.63 -45.39
C VAL A 607 22.31 31.56 -44.64
N ASP A 608 23.00 30.50 -44.22
CA ASP A 608 22.38 29.37 -43.51
C ASP A 608 21.92 29.73 -42.09
N PHE A 609 22.60 30.68 -41.45
CA PHE A 609 22.37 31.06 -40.06
C PHE A 609 21.66 32.40 -39.95
N LEU A 610 20.42 32.39 -39.43
CA LEU A 610 19.64 33.62 -39.22
C LEU A 610 19.91 34.23 -37.84
N PRO A 611 20.04 35.56 -37.73
CA PRO A 611 20.22 36.23 -36.45
C PRO A 611 18.98 36.05 -35.56
N LYS A 612 19.23 35.74 -34.29
CA LYS A 612 18.25 35.54 -33.23
C LYS A 612 18.77 36.18 -31.94
N VAL A 613 17.88 36.36 -30.98
CA VAL A 613 18.25 36.85 -29.66
C VAL A 613 17.92 35.80 -28.62
N LYS A 614 18.89 35.46 -27.77
CA LYS A 614 18.71 34.60 -26.60
C LYS A 614 18.49 35.49 -25.38
N VAL A 615 17.33 35.38 -24.77
CA VAL A 615 16.94 36.05 -23.53
C VAL A 615 17.02 35.02 -22.41
N GLU A 616 17.79 35.30 -21.38
CA GLU A 616 17.94 34.47 -20.18
C GLU A 616 17.43 35.24 -18.97
N VAL A 617 16.47 34.66 -18.27
CA VAL A 617 15.87 35.23 -17.05
C VAL A 617 15.81 34.14 -15.99
N VAL A 618 16.18 34.49 -14.75
CA VAL A 618 15.93 33.64 -13.59
C VAL A 618 14.68 34.14 -12.90
N VAL A 619 13.75 33.25 -12.59
CA VAL A 619 12.48 33.55 -11.92
C VAL A 619 12.23 32.58 -10.78
N LYS A 620 11.37 32.98 -9.84
CA LYS A 620 10.83 32.08 -8.82
C LYS A 620 9.94 31.04 -9.50
N ASP A 621 9.86 29.83 -8.93
CA ASP A 621 9.03 28.74 -9.48
C ASP A 621 7.55 29.17 -9.60
N ALA A 622 7.07 30.02 -8.69
CA ALA A 622 5.72 30.59 -8.71
C ALA A 622 5.44 31.52 -9.91
N ASP A 623 6.47 32.17 -10.43
CA ASP A 623 6.35 33.15 -11.52
C ASP A 623 6.68 32.55 -12.90
N LEU A 624 7.05 31.25 -12.94
CA LEU A 624 7.48 30.55 -14.15
C LEU A 624 6.42 30.59 -15.24
N ASP A 625 5.20 30.11 -14.95
CA ASP A 625 4.15 29.96 -15.95
C ASP A 625 3.71 31.32 -16.49
N ARG A 626 3.54 32.31 -15.61
CA ARG A 626 3.21 33.70 -15.99
C ARG A 626 4.30 34.32 -16.88
N SER A 627 5.57 34.05 -16.57
CA SER A 627 6.70 34.56 -17.35
C SER A 627 6.80 33.89 -18.73
N ILE A 628 6.54 32.58 -18.82
CA ILE A 628 6.50 31.86 -20.10
C ILE A 628 5.35 32.38 -20.95
N GLU A 629 4.15 32.53 -20.39
CA GLU A 629 2.98 33.06 -21.10
C GLU A 629 3.23 34.46 -21.67
N ALA A 630 3.87 35.34 -20.88
CA ALA A 630 4.24 36.68 -21.31
C ALA A 630 5.21 36.65 -22.51
N ILE A 631 6.27 35.83 -22.45
CA ILE A 631 7.23 35.67 -23.55
C ILE A 631 6.54 35.10 -24.79
N VAL A 632 5.70 34.07 -24.63
CA VAL A 632 4.98 33.45 -25.75
C VAL A 632 4.05 34.46 -26.41
N LYS A 633 3.28 35.22 -25.63
CA LYS A 633 2.34 36.23 -26.14
C LYS A 633 3.07 37.33 -26.91
N ALA A 634 4.20 37.81 -26.41
CA ALA A 634 4.97 38.88 -27.04
C ALA A 634 5.77 38.39 -28.28
N ALA A 635 6.38 37.21 -28.21
CA ALA A 635 7.25 36.69 -29.27
C ALA A 635 6.50 36.05 -30.45
N LYS A 636 5.23 35.63 -30.26
CA LYS A 636 4.45 34.91 -31.27
C LYS A 636 3.98 35.85 -32.39
N THR A 637 4.43 35.57 -33.62
CA THR A 637 3.97 36.24 -34.85
C THR A 637 3.13 35.33 -35.74
N GLY A 638 3.04 34.04 -35.41
CA GLY A 638 2.33 33.03 -36.21
C GLY A 638 3.09 32.60 -37.47
N LYS A 639 4.32 33.07 -37.65
CA LYS A 639 5.19 32.73 -38.79
C LYS A 639 6.32 31.80 -38.33
N ILE A 640 6.85 31.00 -39.26
CA ILE A 640 8.01 30.14 -39.00
C ILE A 640 9.16 30.98 -38.41
N GLY A 641 9.82 30.43 -37.39
CA GLY A 641 11.01 31.04 -36.77
C GLY A 641 10.74 31.94 -35.56
N ASP A 642 9.56 31.89 -34.94
CA ASP A 642 9.21 32.68 -33.74
C ASP A 642 10.11 32.40 -32.55
N GLY A 643 10.57 31.16 -32.36
CA GLY A 643 11.53 30.87 -31.30
C GLY A 643 11.36 29.53 -30.61
N LYS A 644 12.13 29.35 -29.54
CA LYS A 644 11.99 28.26 -28.56
C LYS A 644 12.25 28.79 -27.16
N ILE A 645 11.54 28.27 -26.18
CA ILE A 645 11.78 28.53 -24.76
C ILE A 645 12.27 27.24 -24.12
N PHE A 646 13.34 27.33 -23.34
CA PHE A 646 13.88 26.25 -22.52
C PHE A 646 13.79 26.66 -21.06
N VAL A 647 13.53 25.69 -20.18
CA VAL A 647 13.47 25.92 -18.73
C VAL A 647 14.50 25.01 -18.06
N THR A 648 15.43 25.60 -17.33
CA THR A 648 16.46 24.88 -16.57
C THR A 648 16.30 25.18 -15.09
N ALA A 649 16.52 24.18 -14.23
CA ALA A 649 16.45 24.40 -12.79
C ALA A 649 17.73 25.05 -12.26
N ILE A 650 17.61 26.09 -11.44
CA ILE A 650 18.74 26.75 -10.78
C ILE A 650 18.87 26.24 -9.35
N GLU A 651 20.09 25.87 -8.97
CA GLU A 651 20.40 25.38 -7.63
C GLU A 651 20.59 26.53 -6.63
N GLN A 652 21.29 27.59 -7.05
CA GLN A 652 21.57 28.75 -6.21
C GLN A 652 21.75 30.01 -7.06
N VAL A 653 21.32 31.15 -6.53
CA VAL A 653 21.62 32.49 -7.06
C VAL A 653 22.23 33.30 -5.93
N VAL A 654 23.25 34.11 -6.21
CA VAL A 654 23.86 35.02 -5.23
C VAL A 654 23.99 36.40 -5.85
N ARG A 655 23.39 37.42 -5.22
CA ARG A 655 23.55 38.81 -5.66
C ARG A 655 24.87 39.36 -5.14
N ILE A 656 25.83 39.55 -6.04
CA ILE A 656 27.21 39.95 -5.71
C ILE A 656 27.28 41.19 -4.80
N ARG A 657 26.42 42.20 -5.04
CA ARG A 657 26.46 43.47 -4.30
C ARG A 657 25.98 43.37 -2.85
N THR A 658 24.94 42.60 -2.58
CA THR A 658 24.24 42.56 -1.28
C THR A 658 24.50 41.29 -0.50
N GLY A 659 24.97 40.22 -1.15
CA GLY A 659 25.11 38.89 -0.56
C GLY A 659 23.79 38.13 -0.42
N GLU A 660 22.68 38.68 -0.91
CA GLU A 660 21.38 37.99 -0.93
C GLU A 660 21.49 36.70 -1.74
N ILE A 661 20.76 35.66 -1.31
CA ILE A 661 20.81 34.32 -1.90
C ILE A 661 19.40 33.91 -2.32
N ASN A 662 19.29 33.19 -3.43
CA ASN A 662 18.06 32.59 -3.95
C ASN A 662 16.97 33.62 -4.25
N GLU A 663 15.76 33.46 -3.69
CA GLU A 663 14.60 34.27 -4.02
C GLU A 663 14.78 35.76 -3.71
N ASP A 664 15.63 36.10 -2.75
CA ASP A 664 15.98 37.49 -2.40
C ASP A 664 17.00 38.09 -3.39
N ALA A 665 17.68 37.24 -4.16
CA ALA A 665 18.68 37.64 -5.14
C ALA A 665 18.10 37.88 -6.55
N VAL A 666 16.93 37.30 -6.84
CA VAL A 666 16.24 37.31 -8.14
C VAL A 666 15.34 38.53 -8.31
#